data_AF-A0A6P6WRA9-F1
#
_entry.id   AF-A0A6P6WRA9-F1
#
_cell.length_a   1.000
_cell.length_b   1.000
_cell.length_c   1.000
_cell.angle_alpha   90.00
_cell.angle_beta   90.00
_cell.angle_gamma   90.00
#
_symmetry.space_group_name_H-M   'P 1'
#
loop_
_entity.id
_entity.type
_entity.pdbx_description
1 polymer ?
#
loop_
_entity_poly.entity_id
_entity_poly.type
_entity_poly.pdbx_seq_one_letter_code
_entity_poly.pdbx_strand_id
1 'polypeptide(L)'
;MPAQRKPEEIVPTLLDRLKQVRDALGPINEKDEKIVSGFEEIETELEKMKDWEGELIKRFRTLVQYIDIDVWFDRLKHGNADDILNGLELIRNSVASVKQLFPAKESQVTEITRSEDQAVGKDQTMPKEWSRLGVEEKIYVSKAISDFRKSFDCLESNQLKVCSLCLSIFPENSIIKKRPLIYWWIGEGMVTKTSEKTAEKVGEDVFGQLINESFIIPIVENHSPNINSFIVHPWIRRMLISVAKGLHFFEFNPTGMPSNDHRHAFLFAGLDASASEMPDGILTVFNVNCQYLRFELDWLSRLNRVEVLQLGRWQNSVEHHIEVEYEDCLNDLGSQTSLRYLSLRGISRLTNLPRSVLKLISLEILDLRACHSLEKLPSDISALRNLTHLDVSECYLLERMPDGIHKLSALQVLKGFVIGSVGRNPCKLSQLAQLKRLRKLSIRIGNEAVGEGEFSNLENFEALEILVISCGAVTEATKDVLKTISVPRKLKKLDLWCIPLPHMPDWLEPGALQNLEKLYIRGGELKSLKNQGEQTNQGEQTNQGQHTNQGEQTNQGEQTNQGHHTNQGEQTNQGAQTWKVKILCLKYLKHLEVDLSELRRIFPVAVYLEKIKCNKNKKYEGLYDPDIIWNKALHEKSANT
;
A
#
# COMPACT_ATOMS: atom_id res chain seq x y z
N MET A 1 -18.96 -19.74 -32.67
CA MET A 1 -20.33 -19.33 -32.29
C MET A 1 -20.36 -17.82 -32.12
N PRO A 2 -21.45 -17.14 -32.54
CA PRO A 2 -21.53 -15.68 -32.49
C PRO A 2 -21.40 -15.19 -31.05
N ALA A 3 -20.86 -13.99 -30.91
CA ALA A 3 -20.75 -13.23 -29.67
C ALA A 3 -22.02 -13.34 -28.80
N GLN A 4 -21.84 -13.18 -27.48
CA GLN A 4 -22.90 -12.79 -26.55
C GLN A 4 -23.52 -11.48 -27.03
N ARG A 5 -24.40 -11.59 -28.03
CA ARG A 5 -25.42 -10.60 -28.31
C ARG A 5 -26.36 -10.65 -27.11
N LYS A 6 -26.76 -9.48 -26.60
CA LYS A 6 -27.73 -9.41 -25.51
C LYS A 6 -29.02 -10.12 -25.94
N PRO A 7 -29.79 -10.73 -25.03
CA PRO A 7 -31.08 -11.33 -25.42
C PRO A 7 -31.97 -10.34 -26.20
N GLU A 8 -31.89 -9.04 -25.91
CA GLU A 8 -32.46 -7.92 -26.71
C GLU A 8 -32.16 -7.97 -28.23
N GLU A 9 -30.98 -8.46 -28.64
CA GLU A 9 -30.54 -8.55 -30.04
C GLU A 9 -30.78 -9.95 -30.66
N ILE A 10 -30.79 -10.99 -29.82
CA ILE A 10 -30.91 -12.39 -30.26
C ILE A 10 -32.38 -12.79 -30.40
N VAL A 11 -33.20 -12.48 -29.40
CA VAL A 11 -34.58 -12.97 -29.29
C VAL A 11 -35.44 -12.50 -30.48
N PRO A 12 -35.41 -11.22 -30.92
CA PRO A 12 -36.16 -10.80 -32.11
C PRO A 12 -35.72 -11.54 -33.38
N THR A 13 -34.40 -11.80 -33.51
CA THR A 13 -33.83 -12.52 -34.66
C THR A 13 -34.24 -13.99 -34.66
N LEU A 14 -34.35 -14.63 -33.50
CA LEU A 14 -34.80 -16.01 -33.37
C LEU A 14 -36.30 -16.16 -33.62
N LEU A 15 -37.12 -15.24 -33.10
CA LEU A 15 -38.56 -15.20 -33.35
C LEU A 15 -38.85 -15.03 -34.85
N ASP A 16 -38.14 -14.13 -35.54
CA ASP A 16 -38.27 -13.93 -36.98
C ASP A 16 -37.91 -15.18 -37.80
N ARG A 17 -36.83 -15.88 -37.41
CA ARG A 17 -36.43 -17.14 -38.06
C ARG A 17 -37.41 -18.28 -37.80
N LEU A 18 -37.97 -18.37 -36.58
CA LEU A 18 -38.99 -19.36 -36.25
C LEU A 18 -40.26 -19.16 -37.08
N LYS A 19 -40.68 -17.91 -37.29
CA LYS A 19 -41.80 -17.58 -38.19
C LYS A 19 -41.54 -18.00 -39.63
N GLN A 20 -40.34 -17.72 -40.17
CA GLN A 20 -39.97 -18.14 -41.53
C GLN A 20 -39.96 -19.67 -41.71
N VAL A 21 -39.50 -20.42 -40.70
CA VAL A 21 -39.51 -21.90 -40.73
C VAL A 21 -40.95 -22.43 -40.70
N ARG A 22 -41.81 -21.82 -39.88
CA ARG A 22 -43.24 -22.17 -39.83
C ARG A 22 -43.94 -21.94 -41.17
N ASP A 23 -43.73 -20.78 -41.79
CA ASP A 23 -44.38 -20.41 -43.06
C ASP A 23 -43.92 -21.31 -44.22
N ALA A 24 -42.71 -21.86 -44.15
CA ALA A 24 -42.16 -22.78 -45.15
C ALA A 24 -42.70 -24.22 -45.05
N LEU A 25 -43.33 -24.61 -43.94
CA LEU A 25 -43.79 -25.98 -43.71
C LEU A 25 -45.08 -26.36 -44.48
N GLY A 26 -45.81 -25.41 -45.08
CA GLY A 26 -46.98 -25.71 -45.92
C GLY A 26 -48.16 -26.36 -45.16
N PRO A 27 -49.22 -26.88 -45.84
CA PRO A 27 -50.36 -27.51 -45.18
C PRO A 27 -50.02 -28.92 -44.66
N ILE A 28 -50.45 -29.20 -43.44
CA ILE A 28 -49.80 -30.11 -42.50
C ILE A 28 -50.53 -31.46 -42.35
N ASN A 29 -49.76 -32.53 -42.19
CA ASN A 29 -50.22 -33.86 -41.78
C ASN A 29 -50.10 -34.01 -40.24
N GLU A 30 -50.82 -34.94 -39.62
CA GLU A 30 -50.88 -35.18 -38.15
C GLU A 30 -49.51 -35.32 -37.42
N LYS A 31 -48.42 -35.60 -38.16
CA LYS A 31 -47.05 -35.63 -37.62
C LYS A 31 -46.38 -34.26 -37.51
N ASP A 32 -46.72 -33.30 -38.38
CA ASP A 32 -46.13 -31.96 -38.34
C ASP A 32 -46.88 -31.03 -37.35
N GLU A 33 -48.08 -31.40 -36.88
CA GLU A 33 -48.78 -30.69 -35.78
C GLU A 33 -47.98 -30.69 -34.47
N LYS A 34 -47.31 -31.80 -34.13
CA LYS A 34 -46.44 -31.85 -32.94
C LYS A 34 -45.20 -30.96 -33.08
N ILE A 35 -44.69 -30.82 -34.31
CA ILE A 35 -43.54 -29.97 -34.60
C ILE A 35 -43.96 -28.50 -34.49
N VAL A 36 -45.14 -28.15 -35.02
CA VAL A 36 -45.71 -26.81 -34.88
C VAL A 36 -45.99 -26.46 -33.42
N SER A 37 -46.60 -27.36 -32.65
CA SER A 37 -46.83 -27.15 -31.21
C SER A 37 -45.52 -26.97 -30.43
N GLY A 38 -44.46 -27.72 -30.75
CA GLY A 38 -43.14 -27.52 -30.15
C GLY A 38 -42.50 -26.16 -30.53
N PHE A 39 -42.75 -25.66 -31.73
CA PHE A 39 -42.32 -24.31 -32.13
C PHE A 39 -43.11 -23.21 -31.42
N GLU A 40 -44.42 -23.39 -31.21
CA GLU A 40 -45.26 -22.43 -30.46
C GLU A 40 -44.84 -22.34 -28.99
N GLU A 41 -44.48 -23.45 -28.36
CA GLU A 41 -43.93 -23.46 -26.99
C GLU A 41 -42.61 -22.68 -26.91
N ILE A 42 -41.70 -22.88 -27.87
CA ILE A 42 -40.42 -22.17 -27.94
C ILE A 42 -40.62 -20.69 -28.24
N GLU A 43 -41.51 -20.33 -29.17
CA GLU A 43 -41.86 -18.93 -29.49
C GLU A 43 -42.39 -18.24 -28.23
N THR A 44 -43.30 -18.90 -27.49
CA THR A 44 -43.88 -18.40 -26.24
C THR A 44 -42.83 -18.16 -25.14
N GLU A 45 -41.89 -19.09 -24.95
CA GLU A 45 -40.82 -18.93 -23.95
C GLU A 45 -39.80 -17.84 -24.33
N LEU A 46 -39.49 -17.70 -25.62
CA LEU A 46 -38.63 -16.62 -26.11
C LEU A 46 -39.29 -15.25 -25.95
N GLU A 47 -40.59 -15.14 -26.21
CA GLU A 47 -41.36 -13.91 -25.96
C GLU A 47 -41.31 -13.52 -24.47
N LYS A 48 -41.50 -14.49 -23.55
CA LYS A 48 -41.38 -14.27 -22.10
C LYS A 48 -39.99 -13.77 -21.67
N MET A 49 -38.92 -14.28 -22.29
CA MET A 49 -37.55 -13.85 -21.98
C MET A 49 -37.27 -12.40 -22.41
N LYS A 50 -37.85 -11.97 -23.53
CA LYS A 50 -37.75 -10.57 -24.01
C LYS A 50 -38.38 -9.59 -23.03
N ASP A 51 -39.56 -9.94 -22.50
CA ASP A 51 -40.26 -9.10 -21.52
C ASP A 51 -39.59 -9.14 -20.14
N TRP A 52 -38.99 -10.27 -19.76
CA TRP A 52 -38.28 -10.45 -18.50
C TRP A 52 -37.02 -9.57 -18.39
N GLU A 53 -36.20 -9.49 -19.45
CA GLU A 53 -34.98 -8.67 -19.45
C GLU A 53 -35.29 -7.17 -19.35
N GLY A 54 -36.29 -6.70 -20.11
CA GLY A 54 -36.74 -5.31 -20.07
C GLY A 54 -37.25 -4.89 -18.69
N GLU A 55 -38.03 -5.77 -18.05
CA GLU A 55 -38.54 -5.54 -16.69
C GLU A 55 -37.43 -5.60 -15.63
N LEU A 56 -36.45 -6.50 -15.79
CA LEU A 56 -35.28 -6.60 -14.90
C LEU A 56 -34.42 -5.33 -14.97
N ILE A 57 -34.07 -4.86 -16.17
CA ILE A 57 -33.27 -3.63 -16.38
C ILE A 57 -34.01 -2.42 -15.81
N LYS A 58 -35.32 -2.34 -16.02
CA LYS A 58 -36.16 -1.27 -15.45
C LYS A 58 -36.11 -1.26 -13.93
N ARG A 59 -36.27 -2.42 -13.26
CA ARG A 59 -36.23 -2.51 -11.79
C ARG A 59 -34.85 -2.24 -11.21
N PHE A 60 -33.78 -2.68 -11.88
CA PHE A 60 -32.41 -2.35 -11.48
C PHE A 60 -32.10 -0.87 -11.63
N ARG A 61 -32.59 -0.21 -12.70
CA ARG A 61 -32.42 1.24 -12.88
C ARG A 61 -33.11 2.03 -11.77
N THR A 62 -34.33 1.64 -11.41
CA THR A 62 -35.05 2.23 -10.27
C THR A 62 -34.28 2.02 -8.95
N LEU A 63 -33.74 0.82 -8.73
CA LEU A 63 -32.93 0.53 -7.53
C LEU A 63 -31.66 1.37 -7.47
N VAL A 64 -30.95 1.53 -8.61
CA VAL A 64 -29.75 2.36 -8.70
C VAL A 64 -30.05 3.84 -8.45
N GLN A 65 -31.20 4.36 -8.91
CA GLN A 65 -31.61 5.73 -8.61
C GLN A 65 -31.84 5.96 -7.10
N TYR A 66 -32.29 4.94 -6.37
CA TYR A 66 -32.39 5.03 -4.91
C TYR A 66 -31.04 4.83 -4.21
N ILE A 67 -30.13 4.02 -4.78
CA ILE A 67 -28.80 3.67 -4.23
C ILE A 67 -27.70 4.69 -4.59
N ASP A 68 -27.96 5.59 -5.54
CA ASP A 68 -26.98 6.56 -6.03
C ASP A 68 -26.23 7.22 -4.86
N ILE A 69 -24.91 7.01 -4.86
CA ILE A 69 -24.01 7.37 -3.75
C ILE A 69 -24.16 8.86 -3.43
N ASP A 70 -24.27 9.70 -4.45
CA ASP A 70 -24.33 11.15 -4.24
C ASP A 70 -25.67 11.57 -3.62
N VAL A 71 -26.79 10.94 -4.02
CA VAL A 71 -28.14 11.23 -3.49
C VAL A 71 -28.36 10.62 -2.11
N TRP A 72 -27.82 9.42 -1.85
CA TRP A 72 -27.96 8.74 -0.56
C TRP A 72 -27.15 9.43 0.53
N PHE A 73 -25.90 9.81 0.25
CA PHE A 73 -25.09 10.55 1.21
C PHE A 73 -25.67 11.93 1.51
N ASP A 74 -26.32 12.58 0.54
CA ASP A 74 -27.02 13.85 0.75
C ASP A 74 -28.22 13.71 1.70
N ARG A 75 -29.03 12.65 1.54
CA ARG A 75 -30.13 12.31 2.48
C ARG A 75 -29.63 11.98 3.89
N LEU A 76 -28.48 11.32 4.02
CA LEU A 76 -27.87 11.04 5.34
C LEU A 76 -27.33 12.30 6.02
N LYS A 77 -26.95 13.33 5.25
CA LYS A 77 -26.42 14.59 5.78
C LYS A 77 -27.52 15.61 6.12
N HIS A 78 -28.62 15.61 5.38
CA HIS A 78 -29.63 16.67 5.43
C HIS A 78 -31.07 16.20 5.69
N GLY A 79 -31.36 14.89 5.62
CA GLY A 79 -32.70 14.33 5.87
C GLY A 79 -33.01 14.13 7.35
N ASN A 80 -34.28 14.24 7.73
CA ASN A 80 -34.70 13.88 9.08
C ASN A 80 -34.79 12.33 9.23
N ALA A 81 -34.98 11.85 10.46
CA ALA A 81 -35.03 10.41 10.73
C ALA A 81 -36.14 9.69 9.94
N ASP A 82 -37.27 10.34 9.71
CA ASP A 82 -38.40 9.77 8.94
C ASP A 82 -38.06 9.69 7.44
N ASP A 83 -37.34 10.66 6.88
CA ASP A 83 -36.90 10.65 5.48
C ASP A 83 -35.90 9.52 5.18
N ILE A 84 -35.02 9.22 6.15
CA ILE A 84 -34.06 8.12 6.06
C ILE A 84 -34.78 6.77 6.15
N LEU A 85 -35.75 6.64 7.08
CA LEU A 85 -36.55 5.42 7.24
C LEU A 85 -37.41 5.15 6.00
N ASN A 86 -38.08 6.17 5.47
CA ASN A 86 -38.85 6.09 4.23
C ASN A 86 -37.97 5.69 3.03
N GLY A 87 -36.74 6.24 2.94
CA GLY A 87 -35.75 5.84 1.95
C GLY A 87 -35.41 4.35 2.06
N LEU A 88 -35.00 3.89 3.24
CA LEU A 88 -34.66 2.48 3.48
C LEU A 88 -35.81 1.52 3.16
N GLU A 89 -37.06 1.94 3.41
CA GLU A 89 -38.24 1.16 3.07
C GLU A 89 -38.47 1.07 1.55
N LEU A 90 -38.27 2.17 0.80
CA LEU A 90 -38.32 2.16 -0.67
C LEU A 90 -37.25 1.25 -1.29
N ILE A 91 -36.04 1.23 -0.72
CA ILE A 91 -34.95 0.33 -1.15
C ILE A 91 -35.29 -1.11 -0.82
N ARG A 92 -35.79 -1.38 0.39
CA ARG A 92 -36.23 -2.73 0.80
C ARG A 92 -37.31 -3.27 -0.14
N ASN A 93 -38.30 -2.44 -0.48
CA ASN A 93 -39.39 -2.80 -1.40
C ASN A 93 -38.88 -3.02 -2.83
N SER A 94 -37.96 -2.18 -3.30
CA SER A 94 -37.32 -2.33 -4.62
C SER A 94 -36.48 -3.61 -4.71
N VAL A 95 -35.72 -3.96 -3.67
CA VAL A 95 -34.97 -5.22 -3.58
C VAL A 95 -35.91 -6.43 -3.54
N ALA A 96 -37.02 -6.36 -2.79
CA ALA A 96 -38.01 -7.44 -2.76
C ALA A 96 -38.66 -7.66 -4.13
N SER A 97 -38.98 -6.57 -4.84
CA SER A 97 -39.50 -6.59 -6.20
C SER A 97 -38.52 -7.21 -7.21
N VAL A 98 -37.21 -6.95 -7.07
CA VAL A 98 -36.17 -7.62 -7.90
C VAL A 98 -36.07 -9.11 -7.57
N LYS A 99 -36.15 -9.48 -6.29
CA LYS A 99 -36.08 -10.90 -5.86
C LYS A 99 -37.23 -11.75 -6.40
N GLN A 100 -38.42 -11.17 -6.54
CA GLN A 100 -39.60 -11.86 -7.10
C GLN A 100 -39.45 -12.23 -8.59
N LEU A 101 -38.50 -11.64 -9.31
CA LEU A 101 -38.23 -11.98 -10.72
C LEU A 101 -37.39 -13.25 -10.91
N PHE A 102 -36.82 -13.79 -9.82
CA PHE A 102 -36.04 -15.03 -9.86
C PHE A 102 -36.89 -16.21 -9.38
N PRO A 103 -36.88 -17.37 -10.08
CA PRO A 103 -37.62 -18.54 -9.61
C PRO A 103 -37.13 -18.98 -8.23
N ALA A 104 -38.05 -19.23 -7.30
CA ALA A 104 -37.72 -19.67 -5.96
C ALA A 104 -37.05 -21.06 -5.99
N LYS A 105 -35.75 -21.13 -5.72
CA LYS A 105 -35.14 -22.38 -5.22
C LYS A 105 -35.44 -22.46 -3.72
N GLU A 106 -36.20 -23.49 -3.33
CA GLU A 106 -36.42 -23.85 -1.93
C GLU A 106 -35.06 -23.96 -1.23
N SER A 107 -34.90 -23.09 -0.24
CA SER A 107 -33.76 -23.00 0.64
C SER A 107 -33.96 -23.94 1.81
N GLN A 108 -33.10 -24.95 1.95
CA GLN A 108 -32.65 -25.32 3.29
C GLN A 108 -31.47 -24.40 3.63
N VAL A 109 -31.78 -23.26 4.20
CA VAL A 109 -30.81 -22.38 4.86
C VAL A 109 -30.89 -22.71 6.35
N THR A 110 -29.87 -23.41 6.85
CA THR A 110 -29.49 -23.30 8.26
C THR A 110 -28.83 -21.95 8.46
N GLU A 111 -29.31 -21.21 9.46
CA GLU A 111 -28.74 -19.95 9.94
C GLU A 111 -27.24 -20.13 10.22
N ILE A 112 -26.40 -19.35 9.54
CA ILE A 112 -25.03 -19.11 9.98
C ILE A 112 -25.03 -17.79 10.73
N THR A 113 -25.08 -17.92 12.05
CA THR A 113 -24.65 -16.92 13.03
C THR A 113 -23.27 -16.38 12.65
N ARG A 114 -23.08 -15.07 12.87
CA ARG A 114 -21.77 -14.41 12.86
C ARG A 114 -20.72 -15.26 13.58
N SER A 115 -19.76 -15.78 12.84
CA SER A 115 -18.43 -16.09 13.36
C SER A 115 -17.40 -15.38 12.50
N GLU A 116 -16.55 -14.62 13.16
CA GLU A 116 -15.21 -14.29 12.70
C GLU A 116 -14.45 -15.59 12.37
N ASP A 117 -13.37 -15.48 11.60
CA ASP A 117 -12.42 -16.54 11.24
C ASP A 117 -12.88 -17.56 10.19
N GLN A 118 -12.52 -17.27 8.92
CA GLN A 118 -11.87 -18.18 7.96
C GLN A 118 -11.80 -17.51 6.57
N ALA A 119 -10.71 -16.81 6.30
CA ALA A 119 -10.30 -16.44 4.94
C ALA A 119 -8.95 -17.06 4.59
N VAL A 120 -8.82 -18.37 4.81
CA VAL A 120 -7.71 -19.18 4.29
C VAL A 120 -8.20 -19.88 3.03
N GLY A 121 -7.58 -19.56 1.89
CA GLY A 121 -7.52 -20.41 0.69
C GLY A 121 -8.83 -21.03 0.21
N LYS A 122 -9.70 -20.23 -0.43
CA LYS A 122 -10.46 -20.76 -1.57
C LYS A 122 -9.82 -20.22 -2.83
N ASP A 123 -8.97 -21.07 -3.39
CA ASP A 123 -8.62 -21.05 -4.80
C ASP A 123 -9.94 -20.89 -5.58
N GLN A 124 -10.24 -19.67 -6.05
CA GLN A 124 -11.38 -19.43 -6.93
C GLN A 124 -10.99 -19.98 -8.30
N THR A 125 -10.97 -21.30 -8.38
CA THR A 125 -11.00 -22.03 -9.62
C THR A 125 -12.24 -21.59 -10.40
N MET A 126 -12.07 -21.29 -11.69
CA MET A 126 -13.18 -21.25 -12.62
C MET A 126 -13.97 -22.56 -12.48
N PRO A 127 -15.31 -22.54 -12.36
CA PRO A 127 -16.10 -23.74 -12.49
C PRO A 127 -15.67 -24.48 -13.75
N LYS A 128 -15.31 -25.77 -13.62
CA LYS A 128 -14.84 -26.64 -14.73
C LYS A 128 -15.77 -26.62 -15.95
N GLU A 129 -17.00 -26.15 -15.79
CA GLU A 129 -18.00 -25.91 -16.82
C GLU A 129 -17.60 -24.83 -17.83
N TRP A 130 -16.88 -23.78 -17.43
CA TRP A 130 -16.50 -22.68 -18.34
C TRP A 130 -15.37 -23.06 -19.30
N SER A 131 -14.38 -23.84 -18.83
CA SER A 131 -13.32 -24.40 -19.67
C SER A 131 -13.88 -25.37 -20.73
N ARG A 132 -15.01 -26.03 -20.44
CA ARG A 132 -15.70 -26.95 -21.38
C ARG A 132 -16.46 -26.24 -22.51
N LEU A 133 -16.79 -24.95 -22.36
CA LEU A 133 -17.63 -24.20 -23.31
C LEU A 133 -16.84 -23.49 -24.43
N GLY A 134 -15.49 -23.61 -24.44
CA GLY A 134 -14.62 -22.94 -25.41
C GLY A 134 -14.74 -21.41 -25.37
N VAL A 135 -15.12 -20.86 -24.21
CA VAL A 135 -15.33 -19.41 -24.03
C VAL A 135 -14.01 -18.65 -24.13
N GLU A 136 -12.90 -19.24 -23.67
CA GLU A 136 -11.57 -18.66 -23.80
C GLU A 136 -11.22 -18.39 -25.26
N GLU A 137 -11.31 -19.40 -26.13
CA GLU A 137 -11.04 -19.27 -27.58
C GLU A 137 -11.94 -18.22 -28.25
N LYS A 138 -13.21 -18.11 -27.83
CA LYS A 138 -14.13 -17.08 -28.37
C LYS A 138 -13.83 -15.68 -27.84
N ILE A 139 -13.28 -15.55 -26.63
CA ILE A 139 -12.85 -14.28 -26.04
C ILE A 139 -11.59 -13.77 -26.75
N TYR A 140 -10.62 -14.64 -27.06
CA TYR A 140 -9.40 -14.29 -27.80
C TYR A 140 -9.66 -13.69 -29.20
N VAL A 141 -10.82 -14.00 -29.81
CA VAL A 141 -11.24 -13.48 -31.13
C VAL A 141 -12.33 -12.40 -31.00
N SER A 142 -12.63 -11.94 -29.78
CA SER A 142 -13.66 -10.91 -29.56
C SER A 142 -13.19 -9.54 -30.04
N LYS A 143 -14.14 -8.72 -30.54
CA LYS A 143 -13.89 -7.33 -30.94
C LYS A 143 -13.25 -6.52 -29.81
N ALA A 144 -13.65 -6.75 -28.56
CA ALA A 144 -13.10 -6.08 -27.39
C ALA A 144 -11.60 -6.37 -27.18
N ILE A 145 -11.16 -7.63 -27.36
CA ILE A 145 -9.72 -7.97 -27.29
C ILE A 145 -8.96 -7.41 -28.49
N SER A 146 -9.55 -7.43 -29.69
CA SER A 146 -8.93 -6.80 -30.86
C SER A 146 -8.74 -5.30 -30.68
N ASP A 147 -9.76 -4.61 -30.17
CA ASP A 147 -9.71 -3.16 -29.94
C ASP A 147 -8.77 -2.80 -28.78
N PHE A 148 -8.72 -3.62 -27.71
CA PHE A 148 -7.69 -3.49 -26.69
C PHE A 148 -6.29 -3.68 -27.25
N ARG A 149 -6.07 -4.72 -28.08
CA ARG A 149 -4.76 -4.97 -28.69
C ARG A 149 -4.32 -3.81 -29.56
N LYS A 150 -5.22 -3.22 -30.35
CA LYS A 150 -4.93 -1.99 -31.09
C LYS A 150 -4.56 -0.85 -30.14
N SER A 151 -5.32 -0.64 -29.06
CA SER A 151 -5.01 0.39 -28.05
C SER A 151 -3.63 0.16 -27.42
N PHE A 152 -3.32 -1.09 -27.06
CA PHE A 152 -2.03 -1.51 -26.54
C PHE A 152 -0.90 -1.28 -27.54
N ASP A 153 -1.10 -1.64 -28.81
CA ASP A 153 -0.13 -1.45 -29.89
C ASP A 153 0.12 0.04 -30.16
N CYS A 154 -0.89 0.89 -29.95
CA CYS A 154 -0.82 2.34 -30.05
C CYS A 154 -0.14 3.03 -28.86
N LEU A 155 0.18 2.33 -27.76
CA LEU A 155 0.94 2.94 -26.66
C LEU A 155 2.29 3.45 -27.18
N GLU A 156 2.60 4.73 -26.95
CA GLU A 156 3.79 5.36 -27.52
C GLU A 156 5.10 4.81 -26.92
N SER A 157 5.06 4.36 -25.67
CA SER A 157 6.24 3.90 -24.93
C SER A 157 6.36 2.38 -24.94
N ASN A 158 7.40 1.85 -25.58
CA ASN A 158 7.76 0.44 -25.48
C ASN A 158 8.05 0.00 -24.03
N GLN A 159 8.60 0.91 -23.21
CA GLN A 159 8.82 0.64 -21.79
C GLN A 159 7.48 0.45 -21.06
N LEU A 160 6.48 1.27 -21.34
CA LEU A 160 5.13 1.13 -20.76
C LEU A 160 4.49 -0.19 -21.19
N LYS A 161 4.62 -0.58 -22.46
CA LYS A 161 4.13 -1.87 -22.98
C LYS A 161 4.72 -3.04 -22.19
N VAL A 162 6.05 -3.14 -22.13
CA VAL A 162 6.73 -4.25 -21.45
C VAL A 162 6.40 -4.27 -19.95
N CYS A 163 6.43 -3.11 -19.27
CA CYS A 163 6.07 -3.03 -17.86
C CYS A 163 4.61 -3.41 -17.58
N SER A 164 3.68 -3.11 -18.50
CA SER A 164 2.28 -3.49 -18.35
C SER A 164 2.07 -5.00 -18.51
N LEU A 165 2.86 -5.69 -19.33
CA LEU A 165 2.79 -7.16 -19.48
C LEU A 165 3.20 -7.86 -18.18
N CYS A 166 4.11 -7.31 -17.38
CA CYS A 166 4.44 -7.83 -16.06
C CYS A 166 3.21 -7.94 -15.12
N LEU A 167 2.15 -7.16 -15.37
CA LEU A 167 0.94 -7.20 -14.55
C LEU A 167 0.10 -8.47 -14.75
N SER A 168 0.27 -9.19 -15.85
CA SER A 168 -0.55 -10.36 -16.17
C SER A 168 -0.32 -11.56 -15.25
N ILE A 169 0.85 -11.64 -14.61
CA ILE A 169 1.21 -12.81 -13.78
C ILE A 169 0.50 -12.82 -12.43
N PHE A 170 0.09 -11.66 -11.92
CA PHE A 170 -0.53 -11.56 -10.60
C PHE A 170 -1.94 -12.17 -10.61
N PRO A 171 -2.36 -12.92 -9.57
CA PRO A 171 -3.71 -13.48 -9.49
C PRO A 171 -4.83 -12.42 -9.55
N GLU A 172 -6.02 -12.83 -9.99
CA GLU A 172 -7.20 -11.95 -10.04
C GLU A 172 -7.51 -11.35 -8.65
N ASN A 173 -7.93 -10.08 -8.62
CA ASN A 173 -8.32 -9.33 -7.42
C ASN A 173 -7.23 -9.21 -6.33
N SER A 174 -5.98 -9.53 -6.66
CA SER A 174 -4.89 -9.42 -5.70
C SER A 174 -4.46 -7.97 -5.45
N ILE A 175 -4.14 -7.67 -4.19
CA ILE A 175 -3.59 -6.37 -3.77
C ILE A 175 -2.07 -6.41 -3.92
N ILE A 176 -1.57 -5.72 -4.94
CA ILE A 176 -0.16 -5.73 -5.32
C ILE A 176 0.55 -4.52 -4.69
N LYS A 177 1.72 -4.72 -4.09
CA LYS A 177 2.57 -3.59 -3.67
C LYS A 177 3.30 -3.00 -4.86
N LYS A 178 3.31 -1.67 -4.93
CA LYS A 178 3.98 -0.90 -5.97
C LYS A 178 5.49 -1.18 -6.06
N ARG A 179 6.17 -1.24 -4.91
CA ARG A 179 7.65 -1.29 -4.86
C ARG A 179 8.27 -2.58 -5.42
N PRO A 180 7.81 -3.77 -5.03
CA PRO A 180 8.29 -5.02 -5.63
C PRO A 180 8.17 -5.05 -7.16
N LEU A 181 7.08 -4.51 -7.72
CA LEU A 181 6.91 -4.40 -9.16
C LEU A 181 7.94 -3.46 -9.81
N ILE A 182 8.16 -2.27 -9.25
CA ILE A 182 9.18 -1.34 -9.75
C ILE A 182 10.58 -1.95 -9.64
N TYR A 183 10.90 -2.64 -8.55
CA TYR A 183 12.21 -3.28 -8.38
C TYR A 183 12.42 -4.43 -9.36
N TRP A 184 11.37 -5.16 -9.68
CA TRP A 184 11.41 -6.13 -10.76
C TRP A 184 11.75 -5.48 -12.10
N TRP A 185 11.07 -4.39 -12.48
CA TRP A 185 11.38 -3.65 -13.71
C TRP A 185 12.82 -3.11 -13.75
N ILE A 186 13.36 -2.66 -12.62
CA ILE A 186 14.74 -2.20 -12.51
C ILE A 186 15.71 -3.38 -12.67
N GLY A 187 15.43 -4.49 -11.98
CA GLY A 187 16.27 -5.69 -12.00
C GLY A 187 16.35 -6.34 -13.39
N GLU A 188 15.29 -6.28 -14.19
CA GLU A 188 15.29 -6.71 -15.60
C GLU A 188 15.80 -5.64 -16.57
N GLY A 189 16.03 -4.41 -16.11
CA GLY A 189 16.52 -3.33 -16.96
C GLY A 189 15.45 -2.74 -17.89
N MET A 190 14.17 -3.10 -17.69
CA MET A 190 13.03 -2.44 -18.32
C MET A 190 12.97 -0.97 -17.92
N VAL A 191 13.34 -0.67 -16.68
CA VAL A 191 13.44 0.68 -16.12
C VAL A 191 14.87 0.95 -15.68
N THR A 192 15.52 1.91 -16.32
CA THR A 192 16.88 2.35 -15.99
C THR A 192 16.91 3.81 -15.57
N LYS A 193 17.97 4.22 -14.86
CA LYS A 193 18.22 5.63 -14.57
C LYS A 193 18.46 6.42 -15.87
N THR A 194 18.04 7.68 -15.88
CA THR A 194 18.39 8.65 -16.93
C THR A 194 19.40 9.66 -16.39
N SER A 195 19.78 10.65 -17.21
CA SER A 195 20.60 11.79 -16.76
C SER A 195 19.93 12.59 -15.64
N GLU A 196 18.61 12.64 -15.61
CA GLU A 196 17.83 13.50 -14.72
C GLU A 196 17.18 12.75 -13.55
N LYS A 197 16.82 11.48 -13.77
CA LYS A 197 15.98 10.70 -12.86
C LYS A 197 16.66 9.40 -12.44
N THR A 198 16.51 9.06 -11.16
CA THR A 198 16.88 7.73 -10.67
C THR A 198 15.95 6.67 -11.28
N ALA A 199 16.40 5.43 -11.36
CA ALA A 199 15.59 4.32 -11.89
C ALA A 199 14.25 4.18 -11.14
N GLU A 200 14.25 4.38 -9.82
CA GLU A 200 12.99 4.41 -9.05
C GLU A 200 12.05 5.52 -9.52
N LYS A 201 12.56 6.72 -9.82
CA LYS A 201 11.71 7.84 -10.24
C LYS A 201 11.14 7.60 -11.64
N VAL A 202 11.92 7.00 -12.54
CA VAL A 202 11.43 6.55 -13.85
C VAL A 202 10.36 5.48 -13.67
N GLY A 203 10.57 4.50 -12.79
CA GLY A 203 9.56 3.48 -12.48
C GLY A 203 8.28 4.04 -11.87
N GLU A 204 8.37 5.06 -11.02
CA GLU A 204 7.20 5.78 -10.48
C GLU A 204 6.45 6.56 -11.58
N ASP A 205 7.15 7.09 -12.58
CA ASP A 205 6.52 7.77 -13.72
C ASP A 205 5.79 6.77 -14.64
N VAL A 206 6.39 5.60 -14.91
CA VAL A 206 5.74 4.49 -15.63
C VAL A 206 4.51 4.00 -14.86
N PHE A 207 4.63 3.83 -13.54
CA PHE A 207 3.50 3.47 -12.69
C PHE A 207 2.35 4.50 -12.76
N GLY A 208 2.68 5.80 -12.79
CA GLY A 208 1.70 6.86 -12.99
C GLY A 208 1.01 6.80 -14.36
N GLN A 209 1.74 6.48 -15.42
CA GLN A 209 1.15 6.27 -16.75
C GLN A 209 0.18 5.08 -16.76
N LEU A 210 0.51 3.97 -16.08
CA LEU A 210 -0.40 2.82 -15.97
C LEU A 210 -1.72 3.18 -15.26
N ILE A 211 -1.71 4.12 -14.31
CA ILE A 211 -2.94 4.64 -13.69
C ILE A 211 -3.72 5.47 -14.71
N ASN A 212 -3.06 6.39 -15.42
CA ASN A 212 -3.70 7.27 -16.39
C ASN A 212 -4.36 6.49 -17.53
N GLU A 213 -3.68 5.44 -18.01
CA GLU A 213 -4.18 4.53 -19.03
C GLU A 213 -5.15 3.46 -18.48
N SER A 214 -5.54 3.56 -17.20
CA SER A 214 -6.48 2.66 -16.53
C SER A 214 -6.10 1.17 -16.52
N PHE A 215 -4.82 0.85 -16.69
CA PHE A 215 -4.32 -0.52 -16.56
C PHE A 215 -4.35 -1.01 -15.10
N ILE A 216 -4.19 -0.08 -14.16
CA ILE A 216 -4.18 -0.38 -12.72
C ILE A 216 -5.08 0.59 -11.96
N ILE A 217 -5.71 0.09 -10.90
CA ILE A 217 -6.55 0.87 -10.01
C ILE A 217 -5.78 1.08 -8.71
N PRO A 218 -5.38 2.31 -8.37
CA PRO A 218 -4.65 2.57 -7.13
C PRO A 218 -5.54 2.34 -5.91
N ILE A 219 -5.00 1.70 -4.88
CA ILE A 219 -5.68 1.56 -3.60
C ILE A 219 -5.26 2.72 -2.70
N VAL A 220 -6.24 3.55 -2.37
CA VAL A 220 -6.07 4.72 -1.52
C VAL A 220 -6.58 4.39 -0.11
N GLU A 221 -5.66 4.00 0.78
CA GLU A 221 -5.98 3.79 2.20
C GLU A 221 -6.20 5.15 2.89
N ASN A 222 -7.34 5.33 3.56
CA ASN A 222 -7.68 6.52 4.36
C ASN A 222 -7.56 7.85 3.59
N HIS A 223 -7.88 7.90 2.30
CA HIS A 223 -7.71 9.09 1.45
C HIS A 223 -6.27 9.65 1.40
N SER A 224 -5.27 8.82 1.74
CA SER A 224 -3.86 9.20 1.76
C SER A 224 -3.39 9.53 0.34
N PRO A 225 -2.67 10.64 0.13
CA PRO A 225 -2.14 10.98 -1.18
C PRO A 225 -1.00 10.04 -1.63
N ASN A 226 -0.53 9.12 -0.77
CA ASN A 226 0.56 8.22 -1.09
C ASN A 226 0.05 6.83 -1.52
N ILE A 227 0.10 6.56 -2.82
CA ILE A 227 -0.28 5.28 -3.40
C ILE A 227 0.87 4.27 -3.25
N ASN A 228 0.63 3.22 -2.47
CA ASN A 228 1.62 2.14 -2.22
C ASN A 228 1.14 0.76 -2.68
N SER A 229 -0.14 0.61 -2.97
CA SER A 229 -0.76 -0.63 -3.43
C SER A 229 -1.75 -0.34 -4.55
N PHE A 230 -2.06 -1.35 -5.35
CA PHE A 230 -3.01 -1.25 -6.44
C PHE A 230 -3.61 -2.64 -6.74
N ILE A 231 -4.68 -2.68 -7.53
CA ILE A 231 -5.21 -3.89 -8.15
C ILE A 231 -5.17 -3.77 -9.67
N VAL A 232 -5.13 -4.90 -10.36
CA VAL A 232 -5.40 -4.99 -11.80
C VAL A 232 -6.82 -5.48 -11.96
N HIS A 233 -7.64 -4.75 -12.73
CA HIS A 233 -9.01 -5.18 -12.97
C HIS A 233 -9.02 -6.54 -13.72
N PRO A 234 -9.85 -7.53 -13.35
CA PRO A 234 -9.86 -8.85 -14.00
C PRO A 234 -9.93 -8.83 -15.53
N TRP A 235 -10.76 -7.95 -16.11
CA TRP A 235 -10.82 -7.74 -17.56
C TRP A 235 -9.50 -7.27 -18.17
N ILE A 236 -8.84 -6.27 -17.57
CA ILE A 236 -7.53 -5.79 -18.03
C ILE A 236 -6.49 -6.89 -17.92
N ARG A 237 -6.48 -7.63 -16.81
CA ARG A 237 -5.59 -8.78 -16.63
C ARG A 237 -5.77 -9.81 -17.75
N ARG A 238 -7.00 -10.19 -18.09
CA ARG A 238 -7.29 -11.14 -19.19
C ARG A 238 -6.82 -10.62 -20.54
N MET A 239 -7.00 -9.33 -20.80
CA MET A 239 -6.51 -8.70 -22.01
C MET A 239 -4.97 -8.72 -22.07
N LEU A 240 -4.29 -8.41 -20.96
CA LEU A 240 -2.84 -8.49 -20.86
C LEU A 240 -2.31 -9.92 -21.03
N ILE A 241 -3.01 -10.94 -20.48
CA ILE A 241 -2.68 -12.36 -20.71
C ILE A 241 -2.72 -12.68 -22.20
N SER A 242 -3.75 -12.22 -22.91
CA SER A 242 -3.88 -12.43 -24.35
C SER A 242 -2.74 -11.82 -25.14
N VAL A 243 -2.37 -10.58 -24.81
CA VAL A 243 -1.24 -9.91 -25.45
C VAL A 243 0.08 -10.61 -25.09
N ALA A 244 0.29 -10.98 -23.83
CA ALA A 244 1.49 -11.66 -23.37
C ALA A 244 1.71 -13.00 -24.08
N LYS A 245 0.66 -13.82 -24.23
CA LYS A 245 0.70 -15.07 -25.01
C LYS A 245 1.04 -14.82 -26.47
N GLY A 246 0.34 -13.85 -27.09
CA GLY A 246 0.54 -13.51 -28.51
C GLY A 246 1.93 -12.95 -28.83
N LEU A 247 2.63 -12.41 -27.83
CA LEU A 247 4.00 -11.92 -27.94
C LEU A 247 5.05 -12.92 -27.42
N HIS A 248 4.64 -14.11 -26.97
CA HIS A 248 5.52 -15.08 -26.28
C HIS A 248 6.30 -14.45 -25.11
N PHE A 249 5.64 -13.54 -24.39
CA PHE A 249 6.19 -12.90 -23.20
C PHE A 249 5.99 -13.78 -21.96
N PHE A 250 4.78 -14.33 -21.79
CA PHE A 250 4.44 -15.34 -20.78
C PHE A 250 3.40 -16.33 -21.33
N GLU A 251 3.49 -17.59 -20.90
CA GLU A 251 2.49 -18.62 -21.17
C GLU A 251 1.57 -18.73 -19.96
N PHE A 252 0.34 -19.19 -20.20
CA PHE A 252 -0.62 -19.45 -19.12
C PHE A 252 -1.39 -20.72 -19.41
N ASN A 253 -1.59 -21.50 -18.36
CA ASN A 253 -2.45 -22.69 -18.40
C ASN A 253 -3.94 -22.29 -18.58
N PRO A 254 -4.85 -23.27 -18.80
CA PRO A 254 -6.28 -23.01 -18.95
C PRO A 254 -6.99 -22.45 -17.70
N THR A 255 -6.32 -22.37 -16.55
CA THR A 255 -6.87 -21.72 -15.35
C THR A 255 -6.43 -20.25 -15.25
N GLY A 256 -5.69 -19.75 -16.24
CA GLY A 256 -5.18 -18.38 -16.28
C GLY A 256 -4.00 -18.14 -15.33
N MET A 257 -3.36 -19.20 -14.85
CA MET A 257 -2.11 -19.13 -14.07
C MET A 257 -0.91 -19.24 -15.01
N PRO A 258 0.21 -18.55 -14.71
CA PRO A 258 1.39 -18.62 -15.56
C PRO A 258 1.93 -20.06 -15.68
N SER A 259 2.36 -20.44 -16.88
CA SER A 259 3.05 -21.71 -17.18
C SER A 259 4.52 -21.45 -17.46
N ASN A 260 5.38 -22.41 -17.11
CA ASN A 260 6.84 -22.30 -17.22
C ASN A 260 7.41 -22.81 -18.56
N ASP A 261 6.61 -22.81 -19.63
CA ASP A 261 7.05 -23.15 -20.99
C ASP A 261 7.91 -22.05 -21.66
N HIS A 262 8.33 -21.03 -20.90
CA HIS A 262 9.04 -19.84 -21.39
C HIS A 262 10.53 -19.83 -21.07
N ARG A 263 11.32 -19.16 -21.92
CA ARG A 263 12.78 -19.05 -21.78
C ARG A 263 13.25 -17.84 -20.96
N HIS A 264 12.41 -16.83 -20.72
CA HIS A 264 12.83 -15.56 -20.11
C HIS A 264 12.59 -15.49 -18.59
N ALA A 265 11.49 -16.09 -18.11
CA ALA A 265 11.14 -16.09 -16.69
C ALA A 265 10.59 -17.44 -16.23
N PHE A 266 10.88 -17.79 -14.99
CA PHE A 266 10.31 -18.93 -14.28
C PHE A 266 9.45 -18.45 -13.12
N LEU A 267 8.19 -18.86 -13.12
CA LEU A 267 7.14 -18.33 -12.26
C LEU A 267 6.66 -19.46 -11.33
N PHE A 268 6.89 -19.29 -10.02
CA PHE A 268 6.37 -20.24 -9.02
C PHE A 268 4.93 -19.90 -8.68
N ALA A 269 4.00 -20.77 -9.07
CA ALA A 269 2.57 -20.65 -8.79
C ALA A 269 2.03 -21.96 -8.21
N GLY A 270 1.16 -21.88 -7.20
CA GLY A 270 0.52 -23.03 -6.53
C GLY A 270 0.90 -23.17 -5.05
N LEU A 271 0.39 -24.20 -4.38
CA LEU A 271 0.68 -24.45 -2.95
C LEU A 271 2.10 -24.97 -2.73
N ASP A 272 2.54 -25.88 -3.59
CA ASP A 272 3.88 -26.49 -3.61
C ASP A 272 4.46 -26.32 -5.00
N ALA A 273 5.69 -25.82 -5.10
CA ALA A 273 6.38 -25.74 -6.38
C ALA A 273 7.86 -26.17 -6.24
N SER A 274 8.28 -27.04 -7.16
CA SER A 274 9.63 -27.59 -7.25
C SER A 274 10.42 -26.91 -8.36
N ALA A 275 11.72 -26.69 -8.13
CA ALA A 275 12.66 -26.17 -9.13
C ALA A 275 13.36 -27.28 -9.97
N SER A 276 12.87 -28.52 -9.95
CA SER A 276 13.59 -29.68 -10.50
C SER A 276 13.89 -29.62 -12.00
N GLU A 277 13.09 -28.92 -12.81
CA GLU A 277 13.34 -28.74 -14.26
C GLU A 277 13.16 -27.27 -14.68
N MET A 278 14.13 -26.42 -14.36
CA MET A 278 14.18 -25.04 -14.85
C MET A 278 14.93 -24.97 -16.20
N PRO A 279 14.35 -24.38 -17.25
CA PRO A 279 15.00 -24.27 -18.55
C PRO A 279 16.22 -23.34 -18.55
N ASP A 280 17.17 -23.60 -19.43
CA ASP A 280 18.31 -22.71 -19.64
C ASP A 280 17.87 -21.34 -20.19
N GLY A 281 18.59 -20.29 -19.78
CA GLY A 281 18.41 -18.94 -20.32
C GLY A 281 17.42 -18.04 -19.57
N ILE A 282 16.86 -18.52 -18.45
CA ILE A 282 15.99 -17.72 -17.58
C ILE A 282 16.75 -16.52 -17.02
N LEU A 283 16.19 -15.32 -17.25
CA LEU A 283 16.67 -14.06 -16.66
C LEU A 283 15.98 -13.76 -15.32
N THR A 284 14.74 -14.22 -15.15
CA THR A 284 13.93 -13.91 -13.96
C THR A 284 13.34 -15.14 -13.30
N VAL A 285 13.52 -15.25 -12.00
CA VAL A 285 12.82 -16.22 -11.15
C VAL A 285 11.91 -15.44 -10.22
N PHE A 286 10.60 -15.67 -10.31
CA PHE A 286 9.59 -14.90 -9.58
C PHE A 286 8.58 -15.80 -8.89
N ASN A 287 8.39 -15.61 -7.59
CA ASN A 287 7.37 -16.28 -6.82
C ASN A 287 6.03 -15.53 -6.90
N VAL A 288 5.06 -16.11 -7.60
CA VAL A 288 3.74 -15.54 -7.80
C VAL A 288 2.85 -15.78 -6.59
N ASN A 289 2.77 -17.00 -6.06
CA ASN A 289 1.96 -17.27 -4.86
C ASN A 289 2.35 -18.57 -4.13
N CYS A 290 3.55 -19.09 -4.37
CA CYS A 290 4.03 -20.31 -3.74
C CYS A 290 4.36 -20.09 -2.26
N GLN A 291 3.75 -20.92 -1.41
CA GLN A 291 3.95 -20.89 0.04
C GLN A 291 5.14 -21.75 0.47
N TYR A 292 5.36 -22.87 -0.21
CA TYR A 292 6.46 -23.79 0.10
C TYR A 292 7.39 -23.92 -1.10
N LEU A 293 8.51 -23.21 -1.03
CA LEU A 293 9.54 -23.23 -2.06
C LEU A 293 10.47 -24.42 -1.82
N ARG A 294 10.39 -25.42 -2.71
CA ARG A 294 11.25 -26.59 -2.69
C ARG A 294 12.29 -26.50 -3.79
N PHE A 295 13.54 -26.38 -3.37
CA PHE A 295 14.68 -26.27 -4.25
C PHE A 295 15.58 -27.47 -4.04
N GLU A 296 16.06 -28.04 -5.15
CA GLU A 296 17.19 -28.95 -5.07
C GLU A 296 18.43 -28.18 -4.62
N LEU A 297 19.38 -28.91 -4.02
CA LEU A 297 20.71 -28.36 -3.77
C LEU A 297 21.33 -27.95 -5.12
N ASP A 298 22.07 -26.85 -5.10
CA ASP A 298 22.80 -26.28 -6.24
C ASP A 298 21.93 -25.84 -7.44
N TRP A 299 20.63 -25.61 -7.24
CA TRP A 299 19.72 -25.23 -8.31
C TRP A 299 20.10 -23.92 -9.01
N LEU A 300 20.64 -22.94 -8.29
CA LEU A 300 21.08 -21.67 -8.88
C LEU A 300 22.30 -21.90 -9.76
N SER A 301 23.21 -22.80 -9.40
CA SER A 301 24.42 -23.11 -10.15
C SER A 301 24.15 -23.75 -11.51
N ARG A 302 22.98 -24.38 -11.66
CA ARG A 302 22.53 -24.93 -12.94
C ARG A 302 21.98 -23.85 -13.89
N LEU A 303 21.65 -22.67 -13.37
CA LEU A 303 21.14 -21.57 -14.18
C LEU A 303 22.30 -20.76 -14.77
N ASN A 304 22.15 -20.33 -16.02
CA ASN A 304 23.20 -19.61 -16.73
C ASN A 304 23.36 -18.16 -16.25
N ARG A 305 22.28 -17.38 -16.25
CA ARG A 305 22.34 -15.94 -15.97
C ARG A 305 21.00 -15.40 -15.46
N VAL A 306 20.80 -15.43 -14.15
CA VAL A 306 19.66 -14.79 -13.52
C VAL A 306 19.99 -13.34 -13.17
N GLU A 307 19.11 -12.41 -13.55
CA GLU A 307 19.19 -10.98 -13.20
C GLU A 307 18.19 -10.59 -12.09
N VAL A 308 17.07 -11.31 -12.00
CA VAL A 308 16.05 -11.11 -10.96
C VAL A 308 15.71 -12.40 -10.25
N LEU A 309 15.81 -12.38 -8.92
CA LEU A 309 15.38 -13.45 -8.04
C LEU A 309 14.44 -12.87 -6.99
N GLN A 310 13.14 -12.95 -7.27
CA GLN A 310 12.06 -12.43 -6.43
C GLN A 310 11.30 -13.60 -5.82
N LEU A 311 11.78 -14.12 -4.70
CA LEU A 311 11.17 -15.27 -4.01
C LEU A 311 10.18 -14.84 -2.92
N GLY A 312 10.31 -13.60 -2.44
CA GLY A 312 9.51 -13.06 -1.35
C GLY A 312 8.13 -12.53 -1.76
N ARG A 313 7.43 -12.00 -0.76
CA ARG A 313 6.06 -11.46 -0.89
C ARG A 313 6.04 -10.16 -1.69
N TRP A 314 5.31 -10.15 -2.80
CA TRP A 314 4.93 -8.93 -3.52
C TRP A 314 3.64 -8.29 -2.97
N GLN A 315 2.81 -9.04 -2.24
CA GLN A 315 1.55 -8.55 -1.65
C GLN A 315 1.69 -7.95 -0.24
N ASN A 316 0.56 -7.54 0.35
CA ASN A 316 0.47 -6.99 1.71
C ASN A 316 -0.30 -7.87 2.70
N SER A 317 -0.28 -9.19 2.52
CA SER A 317 -0.91 -10.10 3.48
C SER A 317 0.12 -10.62 4.48
N VAL A 318 -0.17 -10.42 5.76
CA VAL A 318 0.58 -11.04 6.87
C VAL A 318 0.26 -12.52 7.02
N GLU A 319 -0.92 -12.95 6.54
CA GLU A 319 -1.38 -14.35 6.56
C GLU A 319 -0.71 -15.18 5.46
N HIS A 320 -0.21 -14.52 4.41
CA HIS A 320 0.55 -15.22 3.39
C HIS A 320 1.98 -15.45 3.86
N HIS A 321 2.27 -16.70 4.14
CA HIS A 321 3.54 -17.20 4.61
C HIS A 321 4.31 -17.87 3.47
N ILE A 322 5.62 -17.63 3.39
CA ILE A 322 6.51 -18.26 2.41
C ILE A 322 7.65 -18.91 3.18
N GLU A 323 7.85 -20.19 2.96
CA GLU A 323 8.92 -21.00 3.53
C GLU A 323 9.83 -21.55 2.45
N VAL A 324 11.12 -21.60 2.78
CA VAL A 324 12.07 -22.46 2.10
C VAL A 324 12.21 -23.78 2.87
N GLU A 325 12.42 -24.87 2.13
CA GLU A 325 12.54 -26.21 2.74
C GLU A 325 13.78 -26.33 3.63
N TYR A 326 14.92 -25.80 3.17
CA TYR A 326 16.21 -25.83 3.85
C TYR A 326 16.89 -24.46 3.77
N GLU A 327 17.62 -24.07 4.81
CA GLU A 327 18.38 -22.80 4.83
C GLU A 327 19.48 -22.77 3.76
N ASP A 328 20.05 -23.92 3.44
CA ASP A 328 21.16 -24.08 2.50
C ASP A 328 20.78 -23.94 1.02
N CYS A 329 19.48 -23.83 0.69
CA CYS A 329 19.01 -23.73 -0.70
C CYS A 329 19.49 -22.47 -1.46
N LEU A 330 20.08 -21.51 -0.73
CA LEU A 330 20.64 -20.28 -1.28
C LEU A 330 22.18 -20.25 -1.22
N ASN A 331 22.83 -21.34 -0.79
CA ASN A 331 24.28 -21.38 -0.61
C ASN A 331 25.07 -21.12 -1.90
N ASP A 332 24.47 -21.41 -3.05
CA ASP A 332 25.08 -21.24 -4.35
C ASP A 332 24.62 -19.97 -5.09
N LEU A 333 23.95 -19.03 -4.40
CA LEU A 333 23.61 -17.68 -4.90
C LEU A 333 24.77 -17.03 -5.65
N GLY A 334 25.98 -17.22 -5.15
CA GLY A 334 27.18 -16.63 -5.73
C GLY A 334 27.55 -17.11 -7.15
N SER A 335 26.86 -18.11 -7.71
CA SER A 335 26.93 -18.46 -9.13
C SER A 335 26.30 -17.38 -10.02
N GLN A 336 25.28 -16.67 -9.53
CA GLN A 336 24.48 -15.71 -10.30
C GLN A 336 25.05 -14.29 -10.25
N THR A 337 26.27 -14.11 -10.75
CA THR A 337 26.99 -12.81 -10.67
C THR A 337 26.32 -11.64 -11.42
N SER A 338 25.39 -11.93 -12.33
CA SER A 338 24.57 -10.94 -13.05
C SER A 338 23.31 -10.50 -12.29
N LEU A 339 23.05 -11.07 -11.11
CA LEU A 339 21.87 -10.76 -10.32
C LEU A 339 21.88 -9.29 -9.90
N ARG A 340 20.83 -8.54 -10.26
CA ARG A 340 20.63 -7.13 -9.93
C ARG A 340 19.57 -6.92 -8.86
N TYR A 341 18.54 -7.77 -8.80
CA TYR A 341 17.49 -7.72 -7.80
C TYR A 341 17.33 -9.06 -7.09
N LEU A 342 17.58 -9.07 -5.78
CA LEU A 342 17.31 -10.18 -4.88
C LEU A 342 16.28 -9.76 -3.85
N SER A 343 15.16 -10.48 -3.76
CA SER A 343 14.17 -10.25 -2.73
C SER A 343 13.70 -11.55 -2.10
N LEU A 344 13.94 -11.64 -0.80
CA LEU A 344 13.54 -12.71 0.08
C LEU A 344 12.47 -12.22 1.07
N ARG A 345 11.86 -11.06 0.79
CA ARG A 345 10.89 -10.39 1.65
C ARG A 345 9.85 -11.36 2.24
N GLY A 346 9.81 -11.47 3.56
CA GLY A 346 8.81 -12.29 4.25
C GLY A 346 9.04 -13.79 4.22
N ILE A 347 10.18 -14.27 3.71
CA ILE A 347 10.54 -15.68 3.81
C ILE A 347 10.91 -16.02 5.26
N SER A 348 10.34 -17.11 5.77
CA SER A 348 10.66 -17.69 7.08
C SER A 348 11.68 -18.83 6.95
N ARG A 349 12.23 -19.29 8.09
CA ARG A 349 13.29 -20.32 8.21
C ARG A 349 14.67 -19.93 7.66
N LEU A 350 14.80 -18.76 7.06
CA LEU A 350 16.10 -18.18 6.69
C LEU A 350 16.72 -17.50 7.92
N THR A 351 17.60 -18.21 8.65
CA THR A 351 18.24 -17.65 9.85
C THR A 351 19.49 -16.82 9.52
N ASN A 352 20.21 -17.19 8.47
CA ASN A 352 21.37 -16.46 7.96
C ASN A 352 21.25 -16.20 6.46
N LEU A 353 21.75 -15.06 6.01
CA LEU A 353 22.01 -14.85 4.58
C LEU A 353 23.38 -15.46 4.22
N PRO A 354 23.46 -16.39 3.25
CA PRO A 354 24.69 -17.14 3.00
C PRO A 354 25.81 -16.23 2.49
N ARG A 355 27.06 -16.56 2.84
CA ARG A 355 28.25 -15.77 2.48
C ARG A 355 28.44 -15.62 0.97
N SER A 356 27.92 -16.56 0.17
CA SER A 356 27.96 -16.53 -1.29
C SER A 356 27.28 -15.31 -1.89
N VAL A 357 26.34 -14.67 -1.17
CA VAL A 357 25.72 -13.40 -1.58
C VAL A 357 26.76 -12.31 -1.89
N LEU A 358 27.93 -12.34 -1.23
CA LEU A 358 29.01 -11.37 -1.43
C LEU A 358 29.68 -11.49 -2.82
N LYS A 359 29.42 -12.57 -3.57
CA LYS A 359 29.88 -12.73 -4.95
C LYS A 359 28.97 -12.04 -5.97
N LEU A 360 27.81 -11.52 -5.55
CA LEU A 360 26.84 -10.84 -6.42
C LEU A 360 27.27 -9.40 -6.70
N ILE A 361 28.32 -9.24 -7.51
CA ILE A 361 28.93 -7.94 -7.81
C ILE A 361 28.01 -6.97 -8.56
N SER A 362 26.99 -7.48 -9.25
CA SER A 362 26.00 -6.70 -9.99
C SER A 362 24.78 -6.30 -9.14
N LEU A 363 24.69 -6.75 -7.88
CA LEU A 363 23.49 -6.58 -7.08
C LEU A 363 23.21 -5.11 -6.77
N GLU A 364 22.03 -4.63 -7.18
CA GLU A 364 21.58 -3.25 -6.96
C GLU A 364 20.55 -3.17 -5.83
N ILE A 365 19.69 -4.18 -5.69
CA ILE A 365 18.58 -4.18 -4.72
C ILE A 365 18.60 -5.50 -3.95
N LEU A 366 18.72 -5.40 -2.62
CA LEU A 366 18.57 -6.49 -1.67
C LEU A 366 17.41 -6.20 -0.71
N ASP A 367 16.30 -6.92 -0.88
CA ASP A 367 15.11 -6.81 -0.04
C ASP A 367 14.94 -8.06 0.84
N LEU A 368 15.24 -7.90 2.12
CA LEU A 368 15.10 -8.92 3.17
C LEU A 368 13.99 -8.55 4.15
N ARG A 369 13.13 -7.58 3.79
CA ARG A 369 12.12 -7.04 4.71
C ARG A 369 11.25 -8.15 5.28
N ALA A 370 10.96 -8.08 6.57
CA ALA A 370 10.09 -9.03 7.27
C ALA A 370 10.56 -10.50 7.19
N CYS A 371 11.85 -10.76 6.98
CA CYS A 371 12.45 -12.06 7.27
C CYS A 371 12.57 -12.20 8.80
N HIS A 372 11.49 -12.63 9.47
CA HIS A 372 11.39 -12.62 10.93
C HIS A 372 12.40 -13.54 11.62
N SER A 373 12.83 -14.62 10.95
CA SER A 373 13.84 -15.56 11.45
C SER A 373 15.29 -15.10 11.23
N LEU A 374 15.52 -14.02 10.49
CA LEU A 374 16.88 -13.60 10.10
C LEU A 374 17.64 -13.02 11.30
N GLU A 375 18.69 -13.70 11.72
CA GLU A 375 19.55 -13.34 12.85
C GLU A 375 20.85 -12.66 12.39
N LYS A 376 21.41 -13.08 11.25
CA LYS A 376 22.74 -12.63 10.82
C LYS A 376 22.82 -12.32 9.32
N LEU A 377 23.56 -11.26 9.03
CA LEU A 377 24.07 -10.93 7.70
C LEU A 377 25.57 -11.32 7.63
N PRO A 378 26.15 -11.46 6.43
CA PRO A 378 27.59 -11.67 6.29
C PRO A 378 28.37 -10.56 7.01
N SER A 379 29.45 -10.91 7.72
CA SER A 379 30.17 -10.01 8.63
C SER A 379 30.66 -8.70 8.00
N ASP A 380 31.00 -8.72 6.69
CA ASP A 380 31.37 -7.55 5.90
C ASP A 380 30.61 -7.63 4.56
N ILE A 381 29.85 -6.57 4.24
CA ILE A 381 29.03 -6.49 3.03
C ILE A 381 29.64 -5.59 1.94
N SER A 382 30.84 -5.05 2.15
CA SER A 382 31.49 -4.08 1.26
C SER A 382 31.80 -4.60 -0.16
N ALA A 383 31.71 -5.91 -0.38
CA ALA A 383 31.83 -6.50 -1.71
C ALA A 383 30.69 -6.10 -2.66
N LEU A 384 29.51 -5.75 -2.15
CA LEU A 384 28.32 -5.40 -2.95
C LEU A 384 28.36 -3.94 -3.47
N ARG A 385 29.39 -3.60 -4.23
CA ARG A 385 29.72 -2.21 -4.61
C ARG A 385 28.63 -1.48 -5.39
N ASN A 386 27.78 -2.21 -6.11
CA ASN A 386 26.66 -1.65 -6.89
C ASN A 386 25.36 -1.51 -6.09
N LEU A 387 25.35 -1.92 -4.82
CA LEU A 387 24.13 -1.93 -4.01
C LEU A 387 23.59 -0.51 -3.80
N THR A 388 22.37 -0.28 -4.24
CA THR A 388 21.64 0.99 -4.10
C THR A 388 20.55 0.91 -3.04
N HIS A 389 19.98 -0.27 -2.81
CA HIS A 389 18.89 -0.49 -1.85
C HIS A 389 19.21 -1.70 -0.96
N LEU A 390 19.22 -1.48 0.35
CA LEU A 390 19.24 -2.53 1.37
C LEU A 390 18.05 -2.36 2.31
N ASP A 391 17.13 -3.32 2.31
CA ASP A 391 15.96 -3.32 3.18
C ASP A 391 16.01 -4.53 4.13
N VAL A 392 16.30 -4.28 5.40
CA VAL A 392 16.24 -5.26 6.50
C VAL A 392 15.22 -4.83 7.56
N SER A 393 14.23 -4.03 7.14
CA SER A 393 13.14 -3.61 8.02
C SER A 393 12.30 -4.82 8.45
N GLU A 394 11.73 -4.76 9.65
CA GLU A 394 10.91 -5.85 10.23
C GLU A 394 11.64 -7.22 10.44
N CYS A 395 12.98 -7.28 10.29
CA CYS A 395 13.79 -8.43 10.74
C CYS A 395 14.12 -8.29 12.23
N TYR A 396 13.21 -8.71 13.11
CA TYR A 396 13.28 -8.40 14.55
C TYR A 396 14.37 -9.15 15.33
N LEU A 397 14.85 -10.29 14.82
CA LEU A 397 15.95 -11.06 15.41
C LEU A 397 17.34 -10.56 14.98
N LEU A 398 17.42 -9.66 13.99
CA LEU A 398 18.69 -9.07 13.58
C LEU A 398 19.14 -8.04 14.62
N GLU A 399 20.16 -8.41 15.41
CA GLU A 399 20.65 -7.57 16.51
C GLU A 399 21.76 -6.58 16.12
N ARG A 400 22.46 -6.82 15.01
CA ARG A 400 23.65 -6.06 14.60
C ARG A 400 23.70 -5.86 13.09
N MET A 401 24.31 -4.76 12.67
CA MET A 401 24.59 -4.51 11.26
C MET A 401 25.96 -5.09 10.87
N PRO A 402 26.17 -5.50 9.62
CA PRO A 402 27.49 -5.91 9.14
C PRO A 402 28.44 -4.71 9.01
N ASP A 403 29.76 -4.97 8.99
CA ASP A 403 30.74 -3.96 8.62
C ASP A 403 30.66 -3.65 7.11
N GLY A 404 31.30 -2.56 6.69
CA GLY A 404 31.49 -2.24 5.29
C GLY A 404 30.32 -1.51 4.61
N ILE A 405 29.20 -1.29 5.31
CA ILE A 405 28.06 -0.53 4.77
C ILE A 405 28.49 0.89 4.35
N HIS A 406 29.34 1.53 5.15
CA HIS A 406 29.90 2.86 4.84
C HIS A 406 30.77 2.89 3.57
N LYS A 407 31.21 1.73 3.05
CA LYS A 407 31.98 1.61 1.81
C LYS A 407 31.08 1.48 0.56
N LEU A 408 29.77 1.33 0.73
CA LEU A 408 28.80 1.17 -0.34
C LEU A 408 28.44 2.54 -0.96
N SER A 409 29.34 3.12 -1.74
CA SER A 409 29.20 4.49 -2.27
C SER A 409 27.98 4.71 -3.19
N ALA A 410 27.39 3.65 -3.73
CA ALA A 410 26.16 3.68 -4.53
C ALA A 410 24.86 3.67 -3.70
N LEU A 411 24.94 3.40 -2.39
CA LEU A 411 23.78 3.18 -1.52
C LEU A 411 22.92 4.45 -1.41
N GLN A 412 21.62 4.29 -1.70
CA GLN A 412 20.62 5.36 -1.72
C GLN A 412 19.54 5.15 -0.66
N VAL A 413 19.21 3.89 -0.36
CA VAL A 413 18.17 3.52 0.60
C VAL A 413 18.71 2.44 1.53
N LEU A 414 18.72 2.75 2.82
CA LEU A 414 19.02 1.80 3.89
C LEU A 414 17.84 1.78 4.86
N LYS A 415 17.25 0.61 5.09
CA LYS A 415 16.15 0.47 6.05
C LYS A 415 16.39 -0.66 7.03
N GLY A 416 15.94 -0.44 8.27
CA GLY A 416 16.13 -1.38 9.36
C GLY A 416 17.55 -1.33 9.94
N PHE A 417 18.27 -0.22 9.79
CA PHE A 417 19.59 -0.03 10.40
C PHE A 417 19.45 -0.13 11.92
N VAL A 418 20.07 -1.14 12.52
CA VAL A 418 19.95 -1.41 13.96
C VAL A 418 20.99 -0.60 14.70
N ILE A 419 20.56 0.10 15.74
CA ILE A 419 21.43 0.65 16.78
C ILE A 419 21.23 -0.23 18.02
N GLY A 420 22.24 -1.03 18.36
CA GLY A 420 22.26 -1.96 19.49
C GLY A 420 23.18 -1.50 20.63
N SER A 421 23.52 -2.41 21.54
CA SER A 421 24.38 -2.12 22.69
C SER A 421 25.82 -1.74 22.31
N VAL A 422 26.43 -0.91 23.17
CA VAL A 422 27.79 -0.36 23.01
C VAL A 422 28.80 -1.46 22.67
N GLY A 423 29.63 -1.20 21.65
CA GLY A 423 30.76 -2.06 21.27
C GLY A 423 30.41 -3.29 20.43
N ARG A 424 29.12 -3.53 20.14
CA ARG A 424 28.69 -4.72 19.38
C ARG A 424 28.40 -4.46 17.90
N ASN A 425 28.16 -3.22 17.49
CA ASN A 425 27.83 -2.88 16.10
C ASN A 425 29.07 -2.36 15.34
N PRO A 426 29.52 -3.03 14.26
CA PRO A 426 30.71 -2.61 13.52
C PRO A 426 30.53 -1.31 12.73
N CYS A 427 29.29 -0.93 12.38
CA CYS A 427 29.02 0.28 11.62
C CYS A 427 28.24 1.30 12.47
N LYS A 428 28.77 2.51 12.63
CA LYS A 428 28.15 3.63 13.36
C LYS A 428 27.45 4.61 12.42
N LEU A 429 26.55 5.44 12.96
CA LEU A 429 25.90 6.52 12.19
C LEU A 429 26.89 7.53 11.60
N SER A 430 27.97 7.86 12.31
CA SER A 430 29.01 8.77 11.82
C SER A 430 29.71 8.27 10.55
N GLN A 431 29.90 6.96 10.43
CA GLN A 431 30.47 6.35 9.22
C GLN A 431 29.44 6.36 8.08
N LEU A 432 28.16 6.10 8.38
CA LEU A 432 27.10 6.17 7.37
C LEU A 432 26.89 7.58 6.81
N ALA A 433 27.14 8.63 7.59
CA ALA A 433 27.05 10.02 7.13
C ALA A 433 28.01 10.33 5.95
N GLN A 434 29.05 9.50 5.74
CA GLN A 434 29.97 9.61 4.61
C GLN A 434 29.30 9.24 3.26
N LEU A 435 28.18 8.52 3.28
CA LEU A 435 27.45 8.08 2.09
C LEU A 435 26.69 9.24 1.43
N LYS A 436 27.32 9.89 0.46
CA LYS A 436 26.81 11.07 -0.24
C LYS A 436 25.51 10.87 -1.03
N ARG A 437 25.14 9.60 -1.30
CA ARG A 437 23.93 9.23 -2.06
C ARG A 437 22.77 8.77 -1.19
N LEU A 438 22.99 8.58 0.12
CA LEU A 438 21.97 8.03 1.01
C LEU A 438 20.85 9.05 1.24
N ARG A 439 19.71 8.84 0.58
CA ARG A 439 18.54 9.71 0.64
C ARG A 439 17.45 9.23 1.59
N LYS A 440 17.47 7.95 1.97
CA LYS A 440 16.50 7.35 2.87
C LYS A 440 17.18 6.44 3.88
N LEU A 441 16.92 6.72 5.15
CA LEU A 441 17.41 5.95 6.28
C LEU A 441 16.24 5.57 7.19
N SER A 442 16.15 4.29 7.55
CA SER A 442 15.28 3.83 8.64
C SER A 442 16.14 3.18 9.72
N ILE A 443 16.02 3.71 10.93
CA ILE A 443 16.76 3.32 12.13
C ILE A 443 15.83 2.56 13.08
N ARG A 444 16.29 1.42 13.58
CA ARG A 444 15.67 0.66 14.66
C ARG A 444 16.55 0.76 15.90
N ILE A 445 16.01 1.34 16.96
CA ILE A 445 16.66 1.44 18.26
C ILE A 445 16.33 0.16 19.04
N GLY A 446 17.34 -0.66 19.30
CA GLY A 446 17.22 -1.88 20.10
C GLY A 446 17.09 -1.59 21.61
N ASN A 447 16.71 -2.60 22.38
CA ASN A 447 16.40 -2.46 23.80
C ASN A 447 17.61 -2.07 24.67
N GLU A 448 18.81 -2.45 24.24
CA GLU A 448 20.08 -2.17 24.92
C GLU A 448 20.85 -1.00 24.30
N ALA A 449 20.23 -0.24 23.40
CA ALA A 449 20.90 0.84 22.70
C ALA A 449 21.31 1.95 23.68
N VAL A 450 22.62 2.12 23.86
CA VAL A 450 23.23 3.27 24.52
C VAL A 450 24.19 3.85 23.51
N GLY A 451 23.79 4.94 22.87
CA GLY A 451 24.62 5.66 21.91
C GLY A 451 24.74 7.10 22.36
N GLU A 452 25.68 7.38 23.26
CA GLU A 452 26.06 8.78 23.51
C GLU A 452 26.53 9.40 22.19
N GLY A 453 25.80 10.41 21.71
CA GLY A 453 26.18 11.19 20.53
C GLY A 453 26.08 10.48 19.16
N GLU A 454 25.48 9.28 19.04
CA GLU A 454 25.31 8.70 17.69
C GLU A 454 24.35 9.54 16.83
N PHE A 455 23.27 10.04 17.44
CA PHE A 455 22.20 10.78 16.76
C PHE A 455 22.58 12.23 16.41
N SER A 456 23.61 12.81 17.05
CA SER A 456 24.12 14.12 16.61
C SER A 456 24.73 14.04 15.20
N ASN A 457 25.23 12.86 14.79
CA ASN A 457 25.76 12.65 13.43
C ASN A 457 24.69 12.71 12.34
N LEU A 458 23.40 12.70 12.67
CA LEU A 458 22.33 12.79 11.67
C LEU A 458 22.36 14.13 10.90
N GLU A 459 22.86 15.20 11.50
CA GLU A 459 23.02 16.49 10.81
C GLU A 459 24.02 16.43 9.64
N ASN A 460 24.98 15.49 9.71
CA ASN A 460 26.06 15.35 8.73
C ASN A 460 25.62 14.66 7.43
N PHE A 461 24.39 14.15 7.36
CA PHE A 461 23.89 13.51 6.14
C PHE A 461 23.47 14.55 5.08
N GLU A 462 24.30 14.70 4.04
CA GLU A 462 24.15 15.74 3.02
C GLU A 462 22.96 15.56 2.06
N ALA A 463 22.48 14.33 1.89
CA ALA A 463 21.46 13.95 0.91
C ALA A 463 20.20 13.34 1.53
N LEU A 464 20.14 13.19 2.86
CA LEU A 464 19.07 12.47 3.53
C LEU A 464 17.75 13.28 3.50
N GLU A 465 16.76 12.73 2.80
CA GLU A 465 15.44 13.34 2.61
C GLU A 465 14.34 12.65 3.43
N ILE A 466 14.52 11.36 3.75
CA ILE A 466 13.54 10.55 4.47
C ILE A 466 14.22 9.85 5.64
N LEU A 467 13.76 10.18 6.85
CA LEU A 467 14.20 9.54 8.08
C LEU A 467 13.02 8.82 8.74
N VAL A 468 13.22 7.56 9.10
CA VAL A 468 12.29 6.79 9.91
C VAL A 468 13.03 6.35 11.17
N ILE A 469 12.47 6.60 12.35
CA ILE A 469 13.04 6.14 13.62
C ILE A 469 11.97 5.29 14.32
N SER A 470 12.33 4.07 14.68
CA SER A 470 11.47 3.15 15.43
C SER A 470 12.15 2.67 16.70
N CYS A 471 11.44 2.75 17.82
CA CYS A 471 11.89 2.25 19.12
C CYS A 471 11.24 0.89 19.43
N GLY A 472 12.07 -0.12 19.73
CA GLY A 472 11.59 -1.46 20.11
C GLY A 472 11.21 -1.60 21.59
N ALA A 473 11.94 -0.91 22.48
CA ALA A 473 11.62 -0.81 23.90
C ALA A 473 11.86 0.61 24.42
N VAL A 474 11.14 0.94 25.50
CA VAL A 474 11.23 2.22 26.17
C VAL A 474 12.14 2.06 27.40
N THR A 475 13.32 2.67 27.34
CA THR A 475 14.25 2.79 28.49
C THR A 475 14.60 4.26 28.72
N GLU A 476 15.05 4.64 29.92
CA GLU A 476 15.48 6.03 30.17
C GLU A 476 16.63 6.47 29.25
N ALA A 477 17.59 5.57 28.97
CA ALA A 477 18.65 5.82 28.00
C ALA A 477 18.11 6.16 26.60
N THR A 478 17.09 5.44 26.12
CA THR A 478 16.47 5.76 24.82
C THR A 478 15.76 7.10 24.82
N LYS A 479 15.16 7.52 25.94
CA LYS A 479 14.52 8.84 26.06
C LYS A 479 15.55 9.96 25.94
N ASP A 480 16.67 9.85 26.64
CA ASP A 480 17.71 10.89 26.65
C ASP A 480 18.40 11.04 25.29
N VAL A 481 18.65 9.93 24.61
CA VAL A 481 19.17 9.93 23.23
C VAL A 481 18.21 10.63 22.27
N LEU A 482 16.90 10.38 22.40
CA LEU A 482 15.90 10.98 21.51
C LEU A 482 15.62 12.46 21.80
N LYS A 483 16.01 12.99 22.98
CA LYS A 483 15.96 14.43 23.26
C LYS A 483 17.05 15.21 22.52
N THR A 484 18.15 14.56 22.15
CA THR A 484 19.39 15.21 21.67
C THR A 484 19.67 15.00 20.18
N ILE A 485 18.62 14.75 19.37
CA ILE A 485 18.78 14.52 17.92
C ILE A 485 19.12 15.84 17.20
N SER A 486 20.17 15.82 16.39
CA SER A 486 20.47 16.88 15.43
C SER A 486 19.90 16.50 14.06
N VAL A 487 19.02 17.33 13.51
CA VAL A 487 18.20 16.95 12.35
C VAL A 487 18.92 17.21 11.01
N PRO A 488 18.81 16.31 10.01
CA PRO A 488 19.36 16.55 8.67
C PRO A 488 18.70 17.74 7.96
N ARG A 489 19.50 18.61 7.34
CA ARG A 489 18.99 19.87 6.73
C ARG A 489 18.04 19.67 5.55
N LYS A 490 18.20 18.60 4.76
CA LYS A 490 17.38 18.29 3.57
C LYS A 490 16.17 17.40 3.86
N LEU A 491 15.85 17.18 5.14
CA LEU A 491 14.79 16.27 5.54
C LEU A 491 13.42 16.76 5.07
N LYS A 492 12.77 15.97 4.22
CA LYS A 492 11.42 16.22 3.66
C LYS A 492 10.35 15.37 4.33
N LYS A 493 10.71 14.17 4.80
CA LYS A 493 9.81 13.27 5.52
C LYS A 493 10.47 12.74 6.80
N LEU A 494 9.71 12.84 7.90
CA LEU A 494 10.03 12.23 9.19
C LEU A 494 8.91 11.26 9.59
N ASP A 495 9.28 10.04 10.00
CA ASP A 495 8.35 9.00 10.43
C ASP A 495 8.84 8.40 11.77
N LEU A 496 8.10 8.68 12.84
CA LEU A 496 8.45 8.36 14.20
C LEU A 496 7.54 7.25 14.72
N TRP A 497 8.12 6.15 15.18
CA TRP A 497 7.39 4.97 15.66
C TRP A 497 7.74 4.69 17.12
N CYS A 498 6.71 4.66 17.97
CA CYS A 498 6.78 4.34 19.39
C CYS A 498 7.76 5.22 20.18
N ILE A 499 7.76 6.54 19.93
CA ILE A 499 8.67 7.46 20.63
C ILE A 499 8.23 7.64 22.09
N PRO A 500 9.12 7.42 23.07
CA PRO A 500 8.82 7.49 24.50
C PRO A 500 8.93 8.91 25.08
N LEU A 501 8.54 9.92 24.30
CA LEU A 501 8.57 11.32 24.74
C LEU A 501 7.14 11.82 24.96
N PRO A 502 6.78 12.32 26.16
CA PRO A 502 5.44 12.83 26.43
C PRO A 502 5.16 14.18 25.77
N HIS A 503 6.20 14.92 25.39
CA HIS A 503 6.11 16.24 24.74
C HIS A 503 7.04 16.30 23.53
N MET A 504 6.77 17.24 22.62
CA MET A 504 7.65 17.49 21.49
C MET A 504 9.02 17.96 21.98
N PRO A 505 10.13 17.31 21.58
CA PRO A 505 11.47 17.80 21.87
C PRO A 505 11.79 19.04 21.03
N ASP A 506 12.78 19.84 21.44
CA ASP A 506 13.15 21.11 20.80
C ASP A 506 13.53 20.96 19.32
N TRP A 507 14.11 19.82 18.92
CA TRP A 507 14.44 19.57 17.52
C TRP A 507 13.21 19.23 16.65
N LEU A 508 12.06 18.92 17.26
CA LEU A 508 10.80 18.58 16.59
C LEU A 508 9.85 19.78 16.55
N GLU A 509 10.37 20.92 16.09
CA GLU A 509 9.63 22.18 15.98
C GLU A 509 9.82 22.83 14.59
N PRO A 510 8.96 23.79 14.19
CA PRO A 510 9.01 24.40 12.86
C PRO A 510 10.38 24.99 12.49
N GLY A 511 11.08 25.58 13.45
CA GLY A 511 12.35 26.26 13.23
C GLY A 511 13.51 25.32 12.95
N ALA A 512 13.51 24.15 13.58
CA ALA A 512 14.49 23.09 13.34
C ALA A 512 14.21 22.32 12.03
N LEU A 513 12.94 22.20 11.62
CA LEU A 513 12.48 21.32 10.53
C LEU A 513 11.96 22.10 9.30
N GLN A 514 12.74 23.07 8.83
CA GLN A 514 12.30 24.06 7.84
C GLN A 514 11.87 23.51 6.46
N ASN A 515 12.36 22.32 6.09
CA ASN A 515 12.08 21.65 4.81
C ASN A 515 11.10 20.48 4.94
N LEU A 516 10.56 20.23 6.14
CA LEU A 516 9.72 19.07 6.39
C LEU A 516 8.34 19.25 5.74
N GLU A 517 8.03 18.37 4.79
CA GLU A 517 6.74 18.34 4.10
C GLU A 517 5.79 17.29 4.67
N LYS A 518 6.34 16.24 5.30
CA LYS A 518 5.57 15.10 5.78
C LYS A 518 6.01 14.67 7.17
N LEU A 519 5.08 14.65 8.11
CA LEU A 519 5.32 14.22 9.48
C LEU A 519 4.38 13.08 9.85
N TYR A 520 4.97 11.97 10.29
CA TYR A 520 4.24 10.79 10.77
C TYR A 520 4.68 10.50 12.20
N ILE A 521 3.72 10.35 13.11
CA ILE A 521 3.96 9.95 14.50
C ILE A 521 2.99 8.82 14.83
N ARG A 522 3.54 7.65 15.20
CA ARG A 522 2.79 6.40 15.32
C ARG A 522 3.13 5.71 16.63
N GLY A 523 2.16 5.58 17.53
CA GLY A 523 2.39 5.01 18.86
C GLY A 523 3.36 5.84 19.70
N GLY A 524 3.56 5.44 20.95
CA GLY A 524 4.39 6.16 21.92
C GLY A 524 3.58 6.96 22.94
N GLU A 525 4.26 7.84 23.67
CA GLU A 525 3.73 8.51 24.87
C GLU A 525 3.32 9.97 24.65
N LEU A 526 3.43 10.48 23.42
CA LEU A 526 3.19 11.88 23.10
C LEU A 526 1.79 12.34 23.53
N LYS A 527 1.75 13.37 24.38
CA LYS A 527 0.53 13.94 24.96
C LYS A 527 0.10 15.25 24.30
N SER A 528 1.07 16.04 23.82
CA SER A 528 0.83 17.34 23.21
C SER A 528 1.79 17.59 22.03
N LEU A 529 1.31 18.36 21.06
CA LEU A 529 2.09 18.84 19.91
C LEU A 529 2.77 20.20 20.17
N LYS A 530 2.56 20.80 21.36
CA LYS A 530 3.23 22.04 21.78
C LYS A 530 4.52 21.72 22.53
N ASN A 531 5.52 22.59 22.37
CA ASN A 531 6.73 22.55 23.19
C ASN A 531 6.41 23.10 24.59
N GLN A 532 7.02 22.55 25.66
CA GLN A 532 6.77 22.99 27.03
C GLN A 532 7.19 24.45 27.30
N GLY A 533 8.07 25.02 26.46
CA GLY A 533 8.49 26.43 26.54
C GLY A 533 7.41 27.47 26.20
N GLU A 534 6.27 27.08 25.61
CA GLU A 534 5.19 28.02 25.27
C GLU A 534 4.15 28.22 26.40
N GLN A 535 4.27 27.55 27.55
CA GLN A 535 3.27 27.62 28.63
C GLN A 535 3.51 28.66 29.74
N THR A 536 4.58 29.45 29.72
CA THR A 536 4.76 30.53 30.71
C THR A 536 4.36 31.88 30.12
N ASN A 537 3.06 32.14 30.05
CA ASN A 537 2.45 33.48 30.06
C ASN A 537 0.92 33.35 30.18
N GLN A 538 0.45 32.65 31.20
CA GLN A 538 -0.86 32.93 31.78
C GLN A 538 -0.61 33.45 33.18
N GLY A 539 -0.87 34.75 33.38
CA GLY A 539 -0.63 35.44 34.62
C GLY A 539 -1.31 34.72 35.78
N GLU A 540 -0.52 34.30 36.76
CA GLU A 540 -1.04 33.97 38.07
C GLU A 540 -1.67 35.23 38.65
N GLN A 541 -2.99 35.25 38.74
CA GLN A 541 -3.70 36.17 39.63
C GLN A 541 -3.42 35.73 41.08
N THR A 542 -2.31 36.20 41.66
CA THR A 542 -2.12 36.13 43.11
C THR A 542 -2.93 37.25 43.76
N ASN A 543 -4.19 36.98 44.09
CA ASN A 543 -4.98 37.77 45.03
C ASN A 543 -5.40 36.89 46.19
N GLN A 544 -4.55 36.78 47.21
CA GLN A 544 -4.97 36.59 48.60
C GLN A 544 -3.98 37.32 49.52
N GLY A 545 -4.30 38.59 49.82
CA GLY A 545 -3.66 39.34 50.88
C GLY A 545 -4.02 38.73 52.23
N GLN A 546 -3.02 38.29 52.97
CA GLN A 546 -3.16 37.93 54.38
C GLN A 546 -3.28 39.21 55.21
N HIS A 547 -4.37 39.30 55.97
CA HIS A 547 -4.52 40.26 57.05
C HIS A 547 -3.55 39.93 58.19
N THR A 548 -2.68 40.87 58.54
CA THR A 548 -2.13 40.98 59.89
C THR A 548 -2.11 42.45 60.33
N ASN A 549 -2.34 42.62 61.63
CA ASN A 549 -2.75 43.82 62.33
C ASN A 549 -1.58 44.66 62.88
N GLN A 550 -1.86 45.97 62.99
CA GLN A 550 -1.50 46.92 64.08
C GLN A 550 -0.12 47.62 64.15
N GLY A 551 -0.23 48.94 64.40
CA GLY A 551 0.77 49.87 64.98
C GLY A 551 1.53 50.70 63.94
N GLU A 552 1.68 52.02 63.97
CA GLU A 552 1.36 53.09 64.92
C GLU A 552 1.25 54.42 64.12
N GLN A 553 0.51 55.39 64.64
CA GLN A 553 0.45 56.76 64.09
C GLN A 553 1.74 57.52 64.40
N THR A 554 2.38 58.13 63.39
CA THR A 554 3.05 59.45 63.55
C THR A 554 2.99 60.24 62.25
N ASN A 555 2.91 61.56 62.40
CA ASN A 555 2.61 62.56 61.37
C ASN A 555 3.83 62.96 60.52
N GLN A 556 3.50 63.61 59.38
CA GLN A 556 4.25 64.62 58.62
C GLN A 556 4.89 64.19 57.30
N GLY A 557 4.58 64.96 56.24
CA GLY A 557 5.53 65.28 55.16
C GLY A 557 5.12 64.82 53.77
N GLU A 558 4.62 65.74 52.96
CA GLU A 558 4.31 65.58 51.54
C GLU A 558 5.56 65.40 50.66
N GLN A 559 5.40 64.52 49.66
CA GLN A 559 5.93 64.51 48.29
C GLN A 559 7.32 65.09 47.98
N THR A 560 8.23 64.24 47.48
CA THR A 560 8.55 64.09 46.03
C THR A 560 9.83 63.27 45.88
N ASN A 561 9.81 62.18 45.13
CA ASN A 561 11.02 61.58 44.56
C ASN A 561 10.68 61.00 43.18
N GLN A 562 11.23 61.64 42.14
CA GLN A 562 11.30 61.13 40.78
C GLN A 562 12.37 60.03 40.75
N GLY A 563 11.96 58.79 40.50
CA GLY A 563 12.83 57.65 40.21
C GLY A 563 12.71 57.27 38.74
N HIS A 564 13.85 57.22 38.05
CA HIS A 564 14.01 56.97 36.63
C HIS A 564 13.30 55.71 36.10
N HIS A 565 12.54 55.87 35.01
CA HIS A 565 12.13 54.76 34.15
C HIS A 565 13.25 54.43 33.15
N THR A 566 13.93 53.31 33.36
CA THR A 566 14.68 52.61 32.30
C THR A 566 14.21 51.16 32.27
N ASN A 567 13.52 50.79 31.18
CA ASN A 567 13.63 49.53 30.45
C ASN A 567 12.37 49.35 29.58
N GLN A 568 12.41 49.93 28.38
CA GLN A 568 11.70 49.34 27.26
C GLN A 568 12.46 48.07 26.89
N GLY A 569 11.97 46.93 27.38
CA GLY A 569 12.38 45.64 26.84
C GLY A 569 11.92 45.57 25.39
N GLU A 570 12.88 45.55 24.47
CA GLU A 570 12.66 45.31 23.05
C GLU A 570 11.88 44.00 22.88
N GLN A 571 10.62 44.11 22.46
CA GLN A 571 9.88 42.99 21.89
C GLN A 571 10.58 42.60 20.59
N THR A 572 11.47 41.62 20.67
CA THR A 572 11.92 40.90 19.49
C THR A 572 10.75 40.04 19.02
N ASN A 573 9.90 40.61 18.17
CA ASN A 573 8.98 39.88 17.31
C ASN A 573 9.82 39.03 16.33
N GLN A 574 10.36 37.91 16.80
CA GLN A 574 10.70 36.80 15.91
C GLN A 574 9.35 36.29 15.36
N GLY A 575 9.04 36.64 14.11
CA GLY A 575 7.79 36.24 13.47
C GLY A 575 7.55 34.74 13.66
N ALA A 576 6.39 34.38 14.24
CA ALA A 576 6.07 33.01 14.61
C ALA A 576 6.32 32.06 13.44
N GLN A 577 7.37 31.23 13.55
CA GLN A 577 7.70 30.26 12.52
C GLN A 577 6.62 29.18 12.50
N THR A 578 6.00 28.97 11.34
CA THR A 578 4.90 28.01 11.17
C THR A 578 5.37 26.75 10.45
N TRP A 579 4.73 25.62 10.72
CA TRP A 579 5.02 24.36 10.05
C TRP A 579 4.73 24.44 8.55
N LYS A 580 5.66 23.93 7.71
CA LYS A 580 5.46 23.73 6.26
C LYS A 580 4.95 22.33 5.90
N VAL A 581 4.53 21.55 6.90
CA VAL A 581 4.07 20.17 6.74
C VAL A 581 2.75 20.15 5.98
N LYS A 582 2.76 19.48 4.83
CA LYS A 582 1.61 19.28 3.94
C LYS A 582 0.81 18.03 4.32
N ILE A 583 1.48 17.01 4.86
CA ILE A 583 0.89 15.72 5.22
C ILE A 583 1.24 15.40 6.67
N LEU A 584 0.22 15.33 7.52
CA LEU A 584 0.35 14.91 8.91
C LEU A 584 -0.39 13.60 9.14
N CYS A 585 0.28 12.63 9.75
CA CYS A 585 -0.32 11.36 10.16
C CYS A 585 0.00 11.07 11.63
N LEU A 586 -1.02 11.04 12.46
CA LEU A 586 -0.98 10.75 13.88
C LEU A 586 -1.77 9.45 14.10
N LYS A 587 -1.10 8.37 14.53
CA LYS A 587 -1.77 7.08 14.71
C LYS A 587 -1.44 6.45 16.05
N TYR A 588 -2.43 5.85 16.69
CA TYR A 588 -2.25 5.04 17.91
C TYR A 588 -1.64 5.80 19.10
N LEU A 589 -1.82 7.14 19.17
CA LEU A 589 -1.31 7.99 20.25
C LEU A 589 -2.36 8.10 21.36
N LYS A 590 -2.27 7.20 22.34
CA LYS A 590 -3.31 7.01 23.38
C LYS A 590 -3.51 8.20 24.30
N HIS A 591 -2.50 9.07 24.43
CA HIS A 591 -2.51 10.21 25.35
C HIS A 591 -2.58 11.57 24.64
N LEU A 592 -2.60 11.56 23.30
CA LEU A 592 -2.62 12.79 22.52
C LEU A 592 -4.02 13.41 22.54
N GLU A 593 -4.14 14.59 23.13
CA GLU A 593 -5.37 15.37 23.13
C GLU A 593 -5.22 16.54 22.14
N VAL A 594 -5.83 16.40 20.96
CA VAL A 594 -5.84 17.45 19.93
C VAL A 594 -7.04 17.28 19.01
N ASP A 595 -7.72 18.38 18.68
CA ASP A 595 -8.82 18.42 17.73
C ASP A 595 -8.38 18.92 16.33
N LEU A 596 -9.28 18.85 15.34
CA LEU A 596 -8.98 19.27 13.97
C LEU A 596 -8.68 20.79 13.87
N SER A 597 -9.35 21.62 14.67
CA SER A 597 -9.17 23.08 14.66
C SER A 597 -7.77 23.45 15.14
N GLU A 598 -7.32 22.83 16.22
CA GLU A 598 -5.97 22.99 16.74
C GLU A 598 -4.93 22.41 15.79
N LEU A 599 -5.16 21.23 15.18
CA LEU A 599 -4.27 20.68 14.16
C LEU A 599 -4.10 21.63 12.97
N ARG A 600 -5.19 22.25 12.50
CA ARG A 600 -5.13 23.24 11.41
C ARG A 600 -4.43 24.53 11.82
N ARG A 601 -4.53 24.93 13.09
CA ARG A 601 -3.79 26.10 13.62
C ARG A 601 -2.28 25.81 13.71
N ILE A 602 -1.90 24.61 14.17
CA ILE A 602 -0.49 24.20 14.28
C ILE A 602 0.11 23.94 12.89
N PHE A 603 -0.65 23.31 11.98
CA PHE A 603 -0.22 22.96 10.62
C PHE A 603 -1.07 23.69 9.56
N PRO A 604 -0.90 25.01 9.39
CA PRO A 604 -1.79 25.84 8.57
C PRO A 604 -1.74 25.52 7.08
N VAL A 605 -0.64 24.93 6.58
CA VAL A 605 -0.47 24.56 5.17
C VAL A 605 -0.76 23.08 4.89
N ALA A 606 -1.24 22.33 5.88
CA ALA A 606 -1.60 20.93 5.68
C ALA A 606 -2.68 20.80 4.61
N VAL A 607 -2.50 19.85 3.69
CA VAL A 607 -3.51 19.45 2.70
C VAL A 607 -4.12 18.10 3.04
N TYR A 608 -3.46 17.33 3.92
CA TYR A 608 -3.93 16.06 4.43
C TYR A 608 -3.57 15.92 5.92
N LEU A 609 -4.58 15.61 6.73
CA LEU A 609 -4.46 15.34 8.16
C LEU A 609 -5.14 14.01 8.47
N GLU A 610 -4.43 13.13 9.16
CA GLU A 610 -4.95 11.84 9.61
C GLU A 610 -4.65 11.70 11.11
N LYS A 611 -5.69 11.57 11.94
CA LYS A 611 -5.60 11.23 13.36
C LYS A 611 -6.43 9.97 13.58
N ILE A 612 -5.78 8.83 13.80
CA ILE A 612 -6.45 7.53 13.91
C ILE A 612 -6.12 6.86 15.24
N LYS A 613 -7.14 6.37 15.93
CA LYS A 613 -7.04 5.61 17.19
C LYS A 613 -6.21 6.34 18.25
N CYS A 614 -6.36 7.67 18.33
CA CYS A 614 -5.75 8.50 19.37
C CYS A 614 -6.73 8.71 20.54
N ASN A 615 -6.24 9.03 21.74
CA ASN A 615 -7.06 9.39 22.91
C ASN A 615 -8.13 8.36 23.36
N LYS A 616 -7.80 7.06 23.37
CA LYS A 616 -8.80 6.00 23.67
C LYS A 616 -9.22 5.87 25.15
N ASN A 617 -8.67 6.65 26.08
CA ASN A 617 -8.81 6.40 27.51
C ASN A 617 -9.84 7.28 28.25
N LYS A 618 -10.50 8.26 27.61
CA LYS A 618 -11.62 8.98 28.23
C LYS A 618 -12.93 8.26 27.94
N LYS A 619 -13.30 7.36 28.87
CA LYS A 619 -14.61 6.69 28.99
C LYS A 619 -15.69 7.60 29.61
N TYR A 620 -15.49 8.91 29.55
CA TYR A 620 -16.41 9.88 30.14
C TYR A 620 -17.36 10.38 29.03
N GLU A 621 -18.66 10.12 29.24
CA GLU A 621 -19.79 10.76 28.55
C GLU A 621 -20.07 10.38 27.08
N GLY A 622 -19.82 9.13 26.68
CA GLY A 622 -20.44 8.58 25.46
C GLY A 622 -20.00 9.18 24.11
N LEU A 623 -19.07 10.14 24.10
CA LEU A 623 -18.49 10.73 22.91
C LEU A 623 -17.10 10.11 22.67
N TYR A 624 -17.02 9.12 21.79
CA TYR A 624 -15.74 8.68 21.25
C TYR A 624 -15.07 9.84 20.53
N ASP A 625 -13.81 10.16 20.85
CA ASP A 625 -12.98 11.05 20.03
C ASP A 625 -12.84 10.40 18.64
N PRO A 626 -13.49 10.94 17.61
CA PRO A 626 -13.59 10.25 16.33
C PRO A 626 -12.24 10.29 15.61
N ASP A 627 -11.99 9.25 14.82
CA ASP A 627 -10.89 9.29 13.86
C ASP A 627 -11.10 10.49 12.93
N ILE A 628 -10.05 11.28 12.73
CA ILE A 628 -10.06 12.45 11.86
C ILE A 628 -9.33 12.08 10.59
N ILE A 629 -10.04 12.12 9.47
CA ILE A 629 -9.43 12.06 8.13
C ILE A 629 -9.89 13.30 7.39
N TRP A 630 -8.95 14.20 7.13
CA TRP A 630 -9.22 15.45 6.44
C TRP A 630 -8.31 15.58 5.24
N ASN A 631 -8.92 15.84 4.08
CA ASN A 631 -8.23 16.10 2.83
C ASN A 631 -8.81 17.36 2.20
N LYS A 632 -7.97 18.37 2.00
CA LYS A 632 -8.38 19.70 1.54
C LYS A 632 -9.16 19.64 0.22
N ALA A 633 -8.69 18.87 -0.76
CA ALA A 633 -9.31 18.78 -2.08
C ALA A 633 -10.69 18.13 -2.07
N LEU A 634 -10.94 17.18 -1.16
CA LEU A 634 -12.25 16.56 -0.99
C LEU A 634 -13.22 17.51 -0.28
N HIS A 635 -12.73 18.24 0.72
CA HIS A 635 -13.53 19.18 1.49
C HIS A 635 -13.95 20.42 0.68
N GLU A 636 -13.08 20.93 -0.21
CA GLU A 636 -13.41 22.03 -1.12
C GLU A 636 -14.44 21.62 -2.18
N LYS A 637 -14.41 20.36 -2.64
CA LYS A 637 -15.43 19.82 -3.55
C LYS A 637 -16.79 19.73 -2.87
N SER A 638 -16.86 19.24 -1.63
CA SER A 638 -18.11 19.12 -0.88
C SER A 638 -18.69 20.45 -0.38
N ALA A 639 -17.91 21.54 -0.38
CA ALA A 639 -18.37 22.87 0.01
C ALA A 639 -18.92 23.68 -1.17
N ASN A 640 -18.67 23.24 -2.40
CA ASN A 640 -19.12 23.85 -3.65
C ASN A 640 -20.28 23.09 -4.32
N THR A 641 -20.73 21.99 -3.69
CA THR A 641 -21.95 21.23 -3.99
C THR A 641 -22.92 21.45 -2.86
#